data_AF-A0A2H8TF95-F1
#
_entry.id   AF-A0A2H8TF95-F1
#
_cell.length_a   1.000
_cell.length_b   1.000
_cell.length_c   1.000
_cell.angle_alpha   90.00
_cell.angle_beta   90.00
_cell.angle_gamma   90.00
#
_symmetry.space_group_name_H-M   'P 1'
#
loop_
_entity.id
_entity.type
_entity.pdbx_description
1 polymer ?
#
loop_
_entity_poly.entity_id
_entity_poly.type
_entity_poly.pdbx_seq_one_letter_code
_entity_poly.pdbx_strand_id
1 'polypeptide(L)'
;MIKYYAPLKITLTESIHKKKISSLMNDLHPDPNDPNNVSFFEALKNVDEEMAFKMKSKFSVNIYKKMLEFCSEEELNSNPRLKLLKLRDRGEIEFRMAKAVPLKEWLIPKDIFNEFENRVATSELALEVAGLGSLETSRILGRYSVIKLYDKIFKQCKLGNGNKITRDIIVEDTVPDIGTLGLTFMKMFQPKRPLRPKRKERKKVPVKSLSGQEIKVVINVMRAFEVPVRKNSDMMMGDIAMVPVQPFIEISFKNQTSRTTTAEGSNPTWNQDLQLVLRSNSVDLCPNEVQPIDDCIYINMYDEIVVDILEDDRTRETNIHQRLERHWLGSCVIPISALFNSSQIEGIFQMNTPRHLLGYERLVSNSESSHFRNSTFLSLFIMVQPPLHHPEPIKERLDCSESFNFERYLEYWSAEGKKQFPGRSVKTLVIHCSGKSVCVTRFFRPLPLPVISEDVSNITAEMVARFVSLIPVINSNVLLIGRFDVWLTGDQLLGLLFGGGSGIDHGLLLCCYFAKLNVRSWLLLGTGVSRGEAAYVLTSRPVPDQPAAAPVYDVWDPLTGQKYSTCDSFSPVQEAYCLINAENIWLNVQYEKSVPRTRWDVTQSRDWNPAFGRYQAAPTAAGSVQPDTVDYTPAAIADARLLQDKLETTLRNAMMKWRVKSKTVWNRYCISVLRKILPNLERETWNGGCKDITPAENGYLAELQHLLVSHKMCGFPINRPYCNTEVLVDAVQSTGMHLNENPLVEFALAVYVHPYPNQVLSVWIYLASLQPRR
;
A
#
# COMPACT_ATOMS: atom_id res chain seq x y z
N MET A 1 77.86 40.83 -27.73
CA MET A 1 79.20 41.10 -27.15
C MET A 1 79.43 40.05 -26.08
N ILE A 2 80.18 39.02 -26.44
CA ILE A 2 80.53 37.89 -25.59
C ILE A 2 81.62 38.34 -24.62
N LYS A 3 81.51 38.00 -23.33
CA LYS A 3 82.69 37.77 -22.48
C LYS A 3 82.61 36.37 -21.92
N TYR A 4 83.40 35.50 -22.53
CA TYR A 4 83.85 34.21 -22.03
C TYR A 4 84.56 34.38 -20.68
N TYR A 5 84.29 33.49 -19.74
CA TYR A 5 85.31 33.01 -18.79
C TYR A 5 85.36 31.48 -18.83
N ALA A 6 86.59 31.00 -18.95
CA ALA A 6 87.02 29.63 -19.15
C ALA A 6 86.75 28.70 -17.94
N PRO A 7 86.72 27.37 -18.16
CA PRO A 7 86.47 26.40 -17.10
C PRO A 7 87.66 26.27 -16.15
N LEU A 8 87.43 26.51 -14.85
CA LEU A 8 88.37 26.17 -13.78
C LEU A 8 88.39 24.66 -13.57
N LYS A 9 89.44 24.00 -14.06
CA LYS A 9 89.84 22.65 -13.61
C LYS A 9 90.25 22.74 -12.14
N ILE A 10 89.47 22.12 -11.26
CA ILE A 10 89.84 21.88 -9.87
C ILE A 10 89.79 20.37 -9.65
N THR A 11 90.97 19.75 -9.57
CA THR A 11 91.17 18.40 -9.05
C THR A 11 91.31 18.48 -7.54
N LEU A 12 90.21 18.27 -6.80
CA LEU A 12 90.20 18.10 -5.35
C LEU A 12 89.13 17.05 -4.98
N THR A 13 89.45 16.24 -3.96
CA THR A 13 88.87 14.93 -3.59
C THR A 13 87.33 14.83 -3.47
N GLU A 14 86.78 13.65 -3.82
CA GLU A 14 85.36 13.31 -4.04
C GLU A 14 84.36 13.75 -2.95
N SER A 15 84.81 13.90 -1.69
CA SER A 15 83.95 14.29 -0.55
C SER A 15 83.44 15.74 -0.65
N ILE A 16 84.26 16.65 -1.20
CA ILE A 16 83.93 18.09 -1.26
C ILE A 16 82.91 18.37 -2.38
N HIS A 17 82.82 17.50 -3.38
CA HIS A 17 81.93 17.64 -4.54
C HIS A 17 80.45 17.48 -4.15
N LYS A 18 80.13 16.59 -3.19
CA LYS A 18 78.75 16.23 -2.82
C LYS A 18 78.02 17.33 -2.03
N LYS A 19 78.71 18.01 -1.09
CA LYS A 19 78.11 19.10 -0.28
C LYS A 19 77.86 20.36 -1.09
N LYS A 20 78.74 20.68 -2.05
CA LYS A 20 78.58 21.86 -2.92
C LYS A 20 77.44 21.72 -3.94
N ILE A 21 77.23 20.52 -4.48
CA ILE A 21 76.12 20.25 -5.40
C ILE A 21 74.77 20.34 -4.67
N SER A 22 74.69 19.80 -3.44
CA SER A 22 73.45 19.86 -2.65
C SER A 22 73.10 21.28 -2.18
N SER A 23 74.09 22.14 -1.91
CA SER A 23 73.80 23.55 -1.59
C SER A 23 73.38 24.34 -2.84
N LEU A 24 74.00 24.09 -4.00
CA LEU A 24 73.60 24.72 -5.27
C LEU A 24 72.16 24.40 -5.67
N MET A 25 71.67 23.18 -5.38
CA MET A 25 70.30 22.78 -5.71
C MET A 25 69.25 23.52 -4.88
N ASN A 26 69.55 23.84 -3.62
CA ASN A 26 68.66 24.60 -2.75
C ASN A 26 68.65 26.11 -3.07
N ASP A 27 69.77 26.65 -3.55
CA ASP A 27 69.90 28.10 -3.77
C ASP A 27 69.50 28.54 -5.20
N LEU A 28 69.61 27.67 -6.22
CA LEU A 28 69.47 28.07 -7.64
C LEU A 28 68.24 27.53 -8.38
N HIS A 29 67.52 26.53 -7.84
CA HIS A 29 66.36 25.89 -8.49
C HIS A 29 66.49 25.71 -10.02
N PRO A 30 67.52 24.99 -10.51
CA PRO A 30 67.75 24.84 -11.95
C PRO A 30 66.59 24.10 -12.64
N ASP A 31 66.12 24.64 -13.77
CA ASP A 31 65.02 24.07 -14.55
C ASP A 31 65.43 22.70 -15.13
N PRO A 32 64.67 21.62 -14.84
CA PRO A 32 64.96 20.27 -15.31
C PRO A 32 64.75 20.07 -16.82
N ASN A 33 64.09 21.00 -17.51
CA ASN A 33 63.86 20.91 -18.96
C ASN A 33 64.84 21.77 -19.79
N ASP A 34 65.78 22.49 -19.15
CA ASP A 34 66.83 23.23 -19.86
C ASP A 34 67.99 22.28 -20.25
N PRO A 35 68.28 22.10 -21.56
CA PRO A 35 69.34 21.20 -22.02
C PRO A 35 70.75 21.58 -21.53
N ASN A 36 70.99 22.80 -21.06
CA ASN A 36 72.27 23.20 -20.48
C ASN A 36 72.50 22.63 -19.07
N ASN A 37 71.44 22.18 -18.38
CA ASN A 37 71.50 21.63 -17.02
C ASN A 37 71.68 20.11 -16.99
N VAL A 38 71.74 19.44 -18.16
CA VAL A 38 71.80 17.98 -18.27
C VAL A 38 73.01 17.38 -17.56
N SER A 39 74.18 18.00 -17.70
CA SER A 39 75.42 17.54 -17.04
C SER A 39 75.40 17.69 -15.52
N PHE A 40 74.65 18.68 -15.00
CA PHE A 40 74.42 18.85 -13.56
C PHE A 40 73.51 17.73 -13.02
N PHE A 41 72.42 17.41 -13.71
CA PHE A 41 71.50 16.34 -13.31
C PHE A 41 72.11 14.94 -13.46
N GLU A 42 72.99 14.70 -14.45
CA GLU A 42 73.76 13.46 -14.55
C GLU A 42 74.75 13.28 -13.40
N ALA A 43 75.46 14.35 -13.01
CA ALA A 43 76.34 14.34 -11.85
C ALA A 43 75.56 14.10 -10.55
N LEU A 44 74.34 14.62 -10.43
CA LEU A 44 73.45 14.40 -9.29
C LEU A 44 73.01 12.93 -9.20
N LYS A 45 72.68 12.33 -10.34
CA LYS A 45 72.26 10.93 -10.46
C LYS A 45 73.36 9.96 -10.00
N ASN A 46 74.61 10.24 -10.34
CA ASN A 46 75.77 9.44 -9.92
C ASN A 46 76.08 9.57 -8.42
N VAL A 47 75.73 10.69 -7.79
CA VAL A 47 75.81 10.85 -6.32
C VAL A 47 74.69 10.07 -5.62
N ASP A 48 73.53 9.96 -6.26
CA ASP A 48 72.33 9.32 -5.72
C ASP A 48 72.42 7.77 -5.75
N GLU A 49 73.15 7.16 -6.68
CA GLU A 49 73.30 5.69 -6.73
C GLU A 49 74.09 5.11 -5.54
N GLU A 50 75.14 5.80 -5.06
CA GLU A 50 75.87 5.40 -3.84
C GLU A 50 75.04 5.62 -2.56
N MET A 51 74.16 6.62 -2.56
CA MET A 51 73.31 6.94 -1.41
C MET A 51 72.06 6.04 -1.34
N ALA A 52 71.55 5.62 -2.51
CA ALA A 52 70.46 4.67 -2.68
C ALA A 52 70.80 3.26 -2.16
N PHE A 53 72.07 2.85 -2.17
CA PHE A 53 72.48 1.57 -1.57
C PHE A 53 72.38 1.59 -0.03
N LYS A 54 72.49 2.76 0.62
CA LYS A 54 72.30 2.91 2.08
C LYS A 54 70.87 3.27 2.52
N MET A 55 69.99 3.71 1.61
CA MET A 55 68.62 4.15 1.91
C MET A 55 67.53 3.33 1.20
N LYS A 56 67.66 2.00 1.18
CA LYS A 56 66.60 1.06 0.77
C LYS A 56 65.39 0.99 1.74
N SER A 57 64.87 2.13 2.21
CA SER A 57 63.54 2.13 2.86
C SER A 57 62.61 3.29 2.54
N LYS A 58 63.02 4.31 1.76
CA LYS A 58 62.11 5.44 1.45
C LYS A 58 62.35 6.06 0.06
N PHE A 59 62.21 5.27 -1.01
CA PHE A 59 61.81 5.82 -2.30
C PHE A 59 60.31 5.58 -2.46
N SER A 60 59.51 6.54 -2.02
CA SER A 60 58.09 6.60 -2.31
C SER A 60 57.87 7.81 -3.22
N VAL A 61 56.92 7.70 -4.14
CA VAL A 61 56.37 8.74 -5.05
C VAL A 61 55.75 9.93 -4.26
N ASN A 62 56.11 10.09 -2.98
CA ASN A 62 55.42 10.83 -1.95
C ASN A 62 55.84 12.31 -1.80
N ILE A 63 56.93 12.77 -2.40
CA ILE A 63 57.35 14.18 -2.21
C ILE A 63 56.31 15.13 -2.84
N TYR A 64 55.87 14.84 -4.07
CA TYR A 64 54.78 15.58 -4.70
C TYR A 64 53.42 15.25 -4.10
N LYS A 65 53.21 14.02 -3.58
CA LYS A 65 51.95 13.65 -2.92
C LYS A 65 51.69 14.49 -1.67
N LYS A 66 52.74 14.77 -0.88
CA LYS A 66 52.67 15.66 0.30
C LYS A 66 52.46 17.13 -0.07
N MET A 67 52.99 17.58 -1.22
CA MET A 67 52.75 18.94 -1.73
C MET A 67 51.35 19.10 -2.36
N LEU A 68 50.73 18.01 -2.81
CA LEU A 68 49.38 17.98 -3.40
C LEU A 68 48.29 17.55 -2.40
N GLU A 69 48.67 17.21 -1.16
CA GLU A 69 47.74 16.90 -0.06
C GLU A 69 47.14 18.20 0.47
N PHE A 70 45.94 18.54 0.00
CA PHE A 70 45.19 19.72 0.44
C PHE A 70 44.67 19.61 1.89
N CYS A 71 44.36 18.40 2.34
CA CYS A 71 43.91 18.08 3.70
C CYS A 71 44.20 16.60 4.00
N SER A 72 44.24 16.21 5.27
CA SER A 72 44.40 14.80 5.63
C SER A 72 43.12 14.00 5.35
N GLU A 73 43.22 12.66 5.24
CA GLU A 73 42.02 11.82 5.13
C GLU A 73 41.13 11.93 6.37
N GLU A 74 41.69 12.12 7.57
CA GLU A 74 40.92 12.35 8.78
C GLU A 74 40.18 13.69 8.76
N GLU A 75 40.82 14.77 8.32
CA GLU A 75 40.18 16.08 8.14
C GLU A 75 39.06 16.01 7.11
N LEU A 76 39.31 15.36 5.97
CA LEU A 76 38.31 15.16 4.92
C LEU A 76 37.11 14.35 5.43
N ASN A 77 37.34 13.29 6.21
CA ASN A 77 36.27 12.43 6.73
C ASN A 77 35.51 13.06 7.91
N SER A 78 36.16 13.93 8.68
CA SER A 78 35.55 14.70 9.77
C SER A 78 34.68 15.88 9.28
N ASN A 79 34.83 16.30 8.02
CA ASN A 79 34.15 17.47 7.49
C ASN A 79 32.63 17.25 7.41
N PRO A 80 31.81 17.98 8.21
CA PRO A 80 30.37 17.74 8.27
C PRO A 80 29.68 18.13 6.97
N ARG A 81 30.18 19.15 6.27
CA ARG A 81 29.62 19.59 4.99
C ARG A 81 29.88 18.55 3.90
N LEU A 82 31.08 17.98 3.84
CA LEU A 82 31.40 16.93 2.89
C LEU A 82 30.62 15.64 3.19
N LYS A 83 30.51 15.26 4.47
CA LYS A 83 29.66 14.15 4.91
C LYS A 83 28.22 14.35 4.45
N LEU A 84 27.65 15.53 4.70
CA LEU A 84 26.29 15.89 4.27
C LEU A 84 26.13 15.86 2.73
N LEU A 85 27.12 16.36 1.99
CA LEU A 85 27.12 16.30 0.52
C LEU A 85 27.17 14.87 0.00
N LYS A 86 28.04 14.02 0.56
CA LYS A 86 28.15 12.59 0.21
C LYS A 86 26.85 11.84 0.54
N LEU A 87 26.25 12.09 1.70
CA LEU A 87 25.00 11.45 2.11
C LEU A 87 23.82 11.91 1.23
N ARG A 88 23.78 13.20 0.87
CA ARG A 88 22.80 13.74 -0.10
C ARG A 88 22.98 13.14 -1.48
N ASP A 89 24.21 13.02 -1.97
CA ASP A 89 24.55 12.45 -3.27
C ASP A 89 24.17 10.96 -3.36
N ARG A 90 24.49 10.19 -2.31
CA ARG A 90 24.02 8.81 -2.12
C ARG A 90 22.50 8.69 -2.03
N GLY A 91 21.81 9.79 -1.78
CA GLY A 91 20.36 9.85 -1.67
C GLY A 91 19.82 9.20 -0.40
N GLU A 92 20.60 9.23 0.68
CA GLU A 92 20.14 8.82 2.01
C GLU A 92 18.86 9.56 2.40
N ILE A 93 17.98 8.85 3.10
CA ILE A 93 16.57 9.21 3.29
C ILE A 93 16.44 10.61 3.91
N GLU A 94 17.28 10.92 4.89
CA GLU A 94 17.31 12.16 5.66
C GLU A 94 17.80 13.35 4.81
N PHE A 95 18.71 13.10 3.88
CA PHE A 95 19.47 14.15 3.21
C PHE A 95 19.07 14.38 1.74
N ARG A 96 18.35 13.44 1.12
CA ARG A 96 17.99 13.46 -0.33
C ARG A 96 17.15 14.64 -0.81
N MET A 97 16.44 15.33 0.09
CA MET A 97 15.58 16.49 -0.24
C MET A 97 16.23 17.84 0.14
N ALA A 98 17.45 17.84 0.69
CA ALA A 98 18.12 19.07 1.08
C ALA A 98 18.39 19.97 -0.15
N LYS A 99 17.54 21.00 -0.32
CA LYS A 99 17.55 21.92 -1.47
C LYS A 99 18.90 22.63 -1.64
N ALA A 100 19.56 22.96 -0.53
CA ALA A 100 20.90 23.52 -0.53
C ALA A 100 21.66 23.06 0.73
N VAL A 101 22.90 22.60 0.55
CA VAL A 101 23.82 22.38 1.67
C VAL A 101 24.47 23.73 2.01
N PRO A 102 24.40 24.20 3.27
CA PRO A 102 25.00 25.47 3.67
C PRO A 102 26.46 25.56 3.24
N LEU A 103 26.87 26.76 2.81
CA LEU A 103 28.25 27.00 2.36
C LEU A 103 29.24 26.91 3.53
N LYS A 104 28.83 27.37 4.72
CA LYS A 104 29.65 27.44 5.92
C LYS A 104 29.27 26.32 6.88
N GLU A 105 30.27 25.65 7.46
CA GLU A 105 30.08 24.44 8.28
C GLU A 105 29.27 24.69 9.56
N TRP A 106 29.46 25.82 10.22
CA TRP A 106 28.73 26.16 11.45
C TRP A 106 27.24 26.42 11.26
N LEU A 107 26.77 26.56 10.01
CA LEU A 107 25.34 26.65 9.68
C LEU A 107 24.69 25.27 9.58
N ILE A 108 25.49 24.19 9.64
CA ILE A 108 25.01 22.81 9.67
C ILE A 108 24.73 22.46 11.14
N PRO A 109 23.47 22.14 11.51
CA PRO A 109 23.14 21.71 12.85
C PRO A 109 23.96 20.49 13.26
N LYS A 110 24.47 20.46 14.50
CA LYS A 110 25.35 19.38 14.99
C LYS A 110 24.62 18.04 15.13
N ASP A 111 23.31 18.10 15.33
CA ASP A 111 22.37 17.01 15.49
C ASP A 111 21.82 16.47 14.15
N ILE A 112 22.15 17.10 13.02
CA ILE A 112 21.64 16.70 11.70
C ILE A 112 21.97 15.26 11.32
N PHE A 113 23.03 14.67 11.90
CA PHE A 113 23.44 13.30 11.64
C PHE A 113 22.91 12.30 12.67
N ASN A 114 22.32 12.74 13.78
CA ASN A 114 21.91 11.85 14.86
C ASN A 114 20.89 10.82 14.37
N GLU A 115 19.91 11.22 13.56
CA GLU A 115 18.89 10.33 13.03
C GLU A 115 19.48 9.29 12.07
N PHE A 116 20.36 9.72 11.16
CA PHE A 116 21.12 8.83 10.27
C PHE A 116 22.02 7.87 11.05
N GLU A 117 22.77 8.38 12.03
CA GLU A 117 23.68 7.58 12.85
C GLU A 117 22.91 6.61 13.75
N ASN A 118 21.76 7.01 14.29
CA ASN A 118 20.89 6.12 15.05
C ASN A 118 20.32 5.01 14.15
N ARG A 119 19.90 5.32 12.92
CA ARG A 119 19.45 4.32 11.94
C ARG A 119 20.56 3.36 11.48
N VAL A 120 21.82 3.82 11.48
CA VAL A 120 22.98 3.01 11.07
C VAL A 120 23.58 2.22 12.24
N ALA A 121 23.65 2.80 13.43
CA ALA A 121 24.22 2.20 14.64
C ALA A 121 23.24 1.26 15.35
N THR A 122 21.95 1.57 15.26
CA THR A 122 20.88 0.68 15.68
C THR A 122 20.47 -0.09 14.45
N SER A 123 20.57 -1.42 14.44
CA SER A 123 19.60 -2.16 13.65
C SER A 123 18.26 -1.89 14.36
N GLU A 124 17.54 -0.81 14.00
CA GLU A 124 16.24 -0.44 14.60
C GLU A 124 15.32 -1.68 14.64
N LEU A 125 15.42 -2.49 13.60
CA LEU A 125 14.82 -3.81 13.46
C LEU A 125 15.14 -4.79 14.60
N ALA A 126 16.37 -4.83 15.11
CA ALA A 126 16.77 -5.73 16.20
C ALA A 126 16.18 -5.30 17.56
N LEU A 127 15.99 -3.99 17.78
CA LEU A 127 15.29 -3.48 18.96
C LEU A 127 13.77 -3.64 18.85
N GLU A 128 13.20 -3.37 17.68
CA GLU A 128 11.77 -3.57 17.41
C GLU A 128 11.34 -5.03 17.55
N VAL A 129 12.21 -5.96 17.16
CA VAL A 129 11.96 -7.42 17.24
C VAL A 129 12.25 -7.99 18.63
N ALA A 130 13.00 -7.28 19.48
CA ALA A 130 13.39 -7.78 20.79
C ALA A 130 12.17 -8.07 21.67
N GLY A 131 11.99 -9.33 22.08
CA GLY A 131 10.89 -9.76 22.95
C GLY A 131 9.56 -10.04 22.23
N LEU A 132 9.52 -9.98 20.90
CA LEU A 132 8.36 -10.36 20.10
C LEU A 132 8.37 -11.86 19.74
N GLY A 133 7.19 -12.41 19.45
CA GLY A 133 7.07 -13.79 18.96
C GLY A 133 7.58 -13.97 17.52
N SER A 134 7.73 -15.22 17.08
CA SER A 134 8.17 -15.58 15.72
C SER A 134 7.30 -14.94 14.61
N LEU A 135 5.97 -14.97 14.78
CA LEU A 135 5.01 -14.42 13.81
C LEU A 135 5.08 -12.90 13.71
N GLU A 136 5.15 -12.21 14.87
CA GLU A 136 5.32 -10.75 14.95
C GLU A 136 6.63 -10.31 14.29
N THR A 137 7.73 -11.01 14.63
CA THR A 137 9.05 -10.80 14.04
C THR A 137 8.99 -10.90 12.51
N SER A 138 8.37 -11.97 12.00
CA SER A 138 8.24 -12.20 10.56
C SER A 138 7.45 -11.09 9.87
N ARG A 139 6.43 -10.49 10.52
CA ARG A 139 5.71 -9.34 9.97
C ARG A 139 6.58 -8.09 9.86
N ILE A 140 7.36 -7.78 10.89
CA ILE A 140 8.26 -6.62 10.89
C ILE A 140 9.34 -6.80 9.81
N LEU A 141 9.96 -7.99 9.75
CA LEU A 141 10.95 -8.35 8.73
C LEU A 141 10.39 -8.28 7.31
N GLY A 142 9.17 -8.77 7.08
CA GLY A 142 8.48 -8.70 5.80
C GLY A 142 8.27 -7.25 5.34
N ARG A 143 7.73 -6.40 6.23
CA ARG A 143 7.54 -4.96 5.96
C ARG A 143 8.86 -4.28 5.58
N TYR A 144 9.91 -4.50 6.36
CA TYR A 144 11.22 -3.90 6.13
C TYR A 144 11.88 -4.41 4.83
N SER A 145 11.69 -5.69 4.50
CA SER A 145 12.17 -6.28 3.25
C SER A 145 11.53 -5.62 2.02
N VAL A 146 10.22 -5.32 2.08
CA VAL A 146 9.53 -4.60 1.00
C VAL A 146 10.10 -3.18 0.86
N ILE A 147 10.29 -2.45 1.96
CA ILE A 147 10.88 -1.10 1.93
C ILE A 147 12.27 -1.13 1.28
N LYS A 148 13.12 -2.09 1.67
CA LYS A 148 14.45 -2.30 1.10
C LYS A 148 14.40 -2.64 -0.39
N LEU A 149 13.44 -3.46 -0.83
CA LEU A 149 13.26 -3.82 -2.23
C LEU A 149 13.02 -2.56 -3.09
N TYR A 150 12.09 -1.69 -2.67
CA TYR A 150 11.79 -0.46 -3.39
C TYR A 150 12.95 0.54 -3.36
N ASP A 151 13.68 0.66 -2.25
CA ASP A 151 14.89 1.51 -2.19
C ASP A 151 15.98 1.02 -3.15
N LYS A 152 16.19 -0.30 -3.23
CA LYS A 152 17.12 -0.92 -4.18
C LYS A 152 16.74 -0.61 -5.63
N ILE A 153 15.48 -0.80 -6.00
CA ILE A 153 14.97 -0.52 -7.35
C ILE A 153 15.12 0.96 -7.69
N PHE A 154 14.81 1.84 -6.74
CA PHE A 154 14.97 3.28 -6.90
C PHE A 154 16.43 3.69 -7.17
N LYS A 155 17.38 3.12 -6.41
CA LYS A 155 18.82 3.34 -6.62
C LYS A 155 19.27 2.87 -8.00
N GLN A 156 18.81 1.71 -8.47
CA GLN A 156 19.12 1.20 -9.81
C GLN A 156 18.56 2.10 -10.92
N CYS A 157 17.32 2.58 -10.79
CA CYS A 157 16.71 3.49 -11.76
C CYS A 157 17.50 4.82 -11.88
N LYS A 158 18.01 5.34 -10.76
CA LYS A 158 18.85 6.54 -10.76
C LYS A 158 20.15 6.34 -11.52
N LEU A 159 20.81 5.20 -11.29
CA LEU A 159 22.06 4.86 -11.97
C LEU A 159 21.86 4.69 -13.48
N GLY A 160 20.76 4.02 -13.89
CA GLY A 160 20.40 3.87 -15.31
C GLY A 160 20.19 5.20 -16.02
N ASN A 161 19.53 6.17 -15.37
CA ASN A 161 19.33 7.52 -15.91
C ASN A 161 20.63 8.35 -16.06
N GLY A 162 21.74 7.94 -15.45
CA GLY A 162 23.05 8.57 -15.63
C GLY A 162 23.71 8.25 -16.98
N ASN A 163 23.37 7.11 -17.60
CA ASN A 163 23.95 6.63 -18.85
C ASN A 163 23.09 7.06 -20.05
N LYS A 164 23.22 8.32 -20.47
CA LYS A 164 22.49 8.85 -21.64
C LYS A 164 22.99 8.22 -22.94
N ILE A 165 22.08 7.71 -23.77
CA ILE A 165 22.38 7.22 -25.13
C ILE A 165 22.16 8.37 -26.12
N THR A 166 22.74 8.33 -27.33
CA THR A 166 22.64 9.37 -28.37
C THR A 166 21.21 9.86 -28.65
N ARG A 167 20.21 8.96 -28.54
CA ARG A 167 18.78 9.27 -28.70
C ARG A 167 18.20 10.17 -27.58
N ASP A 168 18.90 10.33 -26.47
CA ASP A 168 18.49 11.15 -25.32
C ASP A 168 18.94 12.60 -25.43
N ILE A 169 19.89 12.85 -26.33
CA ILE A 169 20.41 14.17 -26.67
C ILE A 169 19.58 14.76 -27.82
N ILE A 170 18.98 13.91 -28.65
CA ILE A 170 18.16 14.30 -29.80
C ILE A 170 16.69 14.21 -29.40
N VAL A 171 16.14 15.31 -28.89
CA VAL A 171 14.69 15.50 -28.79
C VAL A 171 14.21 15.90 -30.19
N GLU A 172 13.71 14.93 -30.96
CA GLU A 172 12.91 15.26 -32.14
C GLU A 172 11.56 15.74 -31.65
N ASP A 173 11.42 17.05 -31.46
CA ASP A 173 10.11 17.66 -31.21
C ASP A 173 9.18 17.26 -32.36
N THR A 174 8.07 16.60 -32.04
CA THR A 174 6.98 16.44 -33.00
C THR A 174 6.50 17.83 -33.37
N VAL A 175 6.69 18.23 -34.63
CA VAL A 175 6.28 19.53 -35.15
C VAL A 175 4.83 19.79 -34.70
N PRO A 176 4.56 20.88 -33.95
CA PRO A 176 3.21 21.15 -33.49
C PRO A 176 2.29 21.26 -34.71
N ASP A 177 1.26 20.41 -34.74
CA ASP A 177 0.29 20.38 -35.82
C ASP A 177 -0.34 21.77 -35.96
N ILE A 178 -0.52 22.26 -37.18
CA ILE A 178 -0.98 23.63 -37.49
C ILE A 178 -2.35 23.93 -36.84
N GLY A 179 -3.14 22.88 -36.53
CA GLY A 179 -4.40 22.98 -35.79
C GLY A 179 -4.26 23.46 -34.33
N THR A 180 -3.12 23.22 -33.68
CA THR A 180 -2.88 23.58 -32.26
C THR A 180 -2.73 25.09 -32.06
N LEU A 181 -2.18 25.80 -33.05
CA LEU A 181 -2.10 27.27 -33.05
C LEU A 181 -3.48 27.90 -33.32
N GLY A 182 -4.28 27.34 -34.24
CA GLY A 182 -5.63 27.81 -34.56
C GLY A 182 -6.64 27.72 -33.40
N LEU A 183 -6.54 26.68 -32.57
CA LEU A 183 -7.38 26.51 -31.37
C LEU A 183 -7.20 27.63 -30.32
N THR A 184 -6.04 28.30 -30.32
CA THR A 184 -5.74 29.40 -29.40
C THR A 184 -6.50 30.67 -29.81
N PHE A 185 -6.68 30.90 -31.11
CA PHE A 185 -7.46 32.03 -31.65
C PHE A 185 -8.98 31.81 -31.52
N MET A 186 -9.48 30.57 -31.62
CA MET A 186 -10.90 30.27 -31.41
C MET A 186 -11.42 30.60 -30.00
N LYS A 187 -10.55 30.67 -28.98
CA LYS A 187 -10.94 31.11 -27.62
C LYS A 187 -11.39 32.58 -27.57
N MET A 188 -10.94 33.44 -28.49
CA MET A 188 -11.41 34.84 -28.58
C MET A 188 -12.83 34.95 -29.15
N PHE A 189 -13.30 33.94 -29.88
CA PHE A 189 -14.65 33.90 -30.45
C PHE A 189 -15.65 33.09 -29.61
N GLN A 190 -15.24 32.60 -28.42
CA GLN A 190 -16.16 31.90 -27.52
C GLN A 190 -17.13 32.90 -26.86
N PRO A 191 -18.44 32.62 -26.87
CA PRO A 191 -19.42 33.51 -26.25
C PRO A 191 -19.16 33.64 -24.75
N LYS A 192 -19.18 34.87 -24.21
CA LYS A 192 -18.86 35.20 -22.81
C LYS A 192 -19.71 34.45 -21.77
N ARG A 193 -20.86 33.89 -22.17
CA ARG A 193 -21.77 33.08 -21.35
C ARG A 193 -22.35 31.92 -22.18
N PRO A 194 -21.68 30.78 -22.26
CA PRO A 194 -22.24 29.62 -22.95
C PRO A 194 -23.44 29.07 -22.18
N LEU A 195 -24.55 28.81 -22.86
CA LEU A 195 -25.79 28.25 -22.27
C LEU A 195 -25.60 26.86 -21.62
N ARG A 196 -24.48 26.19 -21.90
CA ARG A 196 -23.99 24.99 -21.21
C ARG A 196 -22.50 25.13 -20.92
N PRO A 197 -22.10 25.67 -19.75
CA PRO A 197 -20.70 25.77 -19.41
C PRO A 197 -20.08 24.37 -19.31
N LYS A 198 -19.06 24.08 -20.13
CA LYS A 198 -18.24 22.89 -19.93
C LYS A 198 -17.48 23.05 -18.61
N ARG A 199 -17.64 22.09 -17.70
CA ARG A 199 -16.91 22.08 -16.42
C ARG A 199 -15.41 22.11 -16.72
N LYS A 200 -14.74 23.21 -16.38
CA LYS A 200 -13.27 23.29 -16.45
C LYS A 200 -12.70 22.54 -15.26
N GLU A 201 -11.78 21.61 -15.50
CA GLU A 201 -11.05 20.97 -14.42
C GLU A 201 -10.26 22.02 -13.64
N ARG A 202 -10.29 21.92 -12.30
CA ARG A 202 -9.55 22.82 -11.42
C ARG A 202 -8.05 22.55 -11.56
N LYS A 203 -7.24 23.62 -11.51
CA LYS A 203 -5.79 23.50 -11.52
C LYS A 203 -5.34 22.71 -10.28
N LYS A 204 -4.74 21.55 -10.49
CA LYS A 204 -4.25 20.66 -9.43
C LYS A 204 -2.92 21.19 -8.88
N VAL A 205 -2.70 21.07 -7.57
CA VAL A 205 -1.48 21.53 -6.88
C VAL A 205 -0.56 20.32 -6.67
N PRO A 206 0.74 20.40 -7.05
CA PRO A 206 1.68 19.32 -6.77
C PRO A 206 1.89 19.15 -5.26
N VAL A 207 1.92 17.90 -4.80
CA VAL A 207 2.06 17.55 -3.37
C VAL A 207 3.29 18.20 -2.74
N LYS A 208 4.36 18.38 -3.52
CA LYS A 208 5.62 19.03 -3.11
C LYS A 208 5.50 20.51 -2.71
N SER A 209 4.40 21.17 -3.06
CA SER A 209 4.14 22.58 -2.77
C SER A 209 3.22 22.80 -1.56
N LEU A 210 2.83 21.73 -0.85
CA LEU A 210 1.86 21.77 0.26
C LEU A 210 2.46 22.09 1.64
N SER A 211 3.76 22.44 1.71
CA SER A 211 4.41 22.76 2.99
C SER A 211 3.71 23.97 3.66
N GLY A 212 3.08 23.74 4.81
CA GLY A 212 2.37 24.77 5.57
C GLY A 212 0.95 25.09 5.11
N GLN A 213 0.37 24.31 4.17
CA GLN A 213 -1.04 24.44 3.77
C GLN A 213 -1.92 23.41 4.49
N GLU A 214 -3.10 23.84 4.94
CA GLU A 214 -4.13 22.94 5.45
C GLU A 214 -4.81 22.21 4.28
N ILE A 215 -4.85 20.88 4.35
CA ILE A 215 -5.59 20.06 3.39
C ILE A 215 -6.91 19.66 4.04
N LYS A 216 -8.02 20.00 3.39
CA LYS A 216 -9.37 19.63 3.86
C LYS A 216 -9.88 18.44 3.06
N VAL A 217 -10.31 17.41 3.77
CA VAL A 217 -11.05 16.29 3.16
C VAL A 217 -12.53 16.52 3.44
N VAL A 218 -13.31 16.67 2.38
CA VAL A 218 -14.76 16.84 2.43
C VAL A 218 -15.40 15.50 2.04
N ILE A 219 -16.23 14.95 2.90
CA ILE A 219 -16.93 13.68 2.72
C ILE A 219 -18.43 13.98 2.73
N ASN A 220 -19.05 13.94 1.56
CA ASN A 220 -20.50 13.99 1.44
C ASN A 220 -21.08 12.59 1.65
N VAL A 221 -21.84 12.44 2.72
CA VAL A 221 -22.57 11.22 3.06
C VAL A 221 -23.98 11.34 2.49
N MET A 222 -24.26 10.59 1.42
CA MET A 222 -25.54 10.70 0.71
C MET A 222 -26.63 9.85 1.36
N ARG A 223 -26.51 8.52 1.26
CA ARG A 223 -27.53 7.55 1.67
C ARG A 223 -26.92 6.17 1.92
N ALA A 224 -27.62 5.32 2.65
CA ALA A 224 -27.27 3.91 2.79
C ALA A 224 -28.43 3.00 2.36
N PHE A 225 -28.10 1.75 2.05
CA PHE A 225 -29.03 0.71 1.63
C PHE A 225 -28.85 -0.54 2.47
N GLU A 226 -29.95 -1.25 2.70
CA GLU A 226 -29.96 -2.58 3.34
C GLU A 226 -29.32 -2.60 4.74
N VAL A 227 -29.53 -1.52 5.50
CA VAL A 227 -29.07 -1.41 6.90
C VAL A 227 -29.84 -2.41 7.78
N PRO A 228 -29.15 -3.24 8.59
CA PRO A 228 -29.80 -4.17 9.53
C PRO A 228 -30.73 -3.45 10.51
N VAL A 229 -31.85 -4.08 10.82
CA VAL A 229 -32.88 -3.57 11.75
C VAL A 229 -32.88 -4.35 13.06
N ARG A 230 -33.39 -3.75 14.13
CA ARG A 230 -33.44 -4.39 15.46
C ARG A 230 -34.45 -5.55 15.46
N LYS A 231 -34.06 -6.72 15.97
CA LYS A 231 -34.91 -7.93 16.05
C LYS A 231 -36.22 -7.77 16.85
N ASN A 232 -36.26 -6.79 17.76
CA ASN A 232 -37.42 -6.54 18.62
C ASN A 232 -38.25 -5.33 18.14
N SER A 233 -38.11 -4.90 16.88
CA SER A 233 -38.86 -3.75 16.36
C SER A 233 -40.39 -3.96 16.33
N ASP A 234 -40.84 -5.22 16.42
CA ASP A 234 -42.25 -5.58 16.53
C ASP A 234 -42.84 -5.41 17.95
N MET A 235 -42.04 -5.08 18.98
CA MET A 235 -42.56 -4.85 20.32
C MET A 235 -43.03 -3.39 20.48
N MET A 236 -44.35 -3.19 20.57
CA MET A 236 -44.95 -1.90 20.88
C MET A 236 -44.59 -1.43 22.30
N MET A 237 -44.09 -0.20 22.43
CA MET A 237 -44.08 0.57 23.68
C MET A 237 -45.32 1.49 23.67
N GLY A 238 -46.49 0.93 23.96
CA GLY A 238 -47.77 1.66 23.85
C GLY A 238 -48.18 1.94 22.39
N ASP A 239 -48.84 3.08 22.13
CA ASP A 239 -49.40 3.48 20.82
C ASP A 239 -48.35 3.98 19.79
N ILE A 240 -47.05 3.94 20.09
CA ILE A 240 -46.00 4.47 19.21
C ILE A 240 -45.26 3.32 18.53
N ALA A 241 -45.36 3.26 17.19
CA ALA A 241 -44.59 2.32 16.38
C ALA A 241 -43.08 2.55 16.58
N MET A 242 -42.36 1.50 16.99
CA MET A 242 -40.93 1.61 17.29
C MET A 242 -40.13 1.77 16.00
N VAL A 243 -39.31 2.81 15.90
CA VAL A 243 -38.43 3.00 14.74
C VAL A 243 -37.46 1.81 14.65
N PRO A 244 -37.41 1.09 13.52
CA PRO A 244 -36.69 -0.19 13.44
C PRO A 244 -35.17 -0.03 13.56
N VAL A 245 -34.62 1.11 13.12
CA VAL A 245 -33.22 1.50 13.24
C VAL A 245 -33.10 3.01 13.01
N GLN A 246 -32.18 3.69 13.73
CA GLN A 246 -31.89 5.11 13.59
C GLN A 246 -30.39 5.33 13.27
N PRO A 247 -29.96 5.03 12.04
CA PRO A 247 -28.56 5.07 11.70
C PRO A 247 -27.97 6.49 11.59
N PHE A 248 -26.69 6.62 11.95
CA PHE A 248 -25.84 7.77 11.62
C PHE A 248 -24.45 7.30 11.20
N ILE A 249 -23.75 8.16 10.45
CA ILE A 249 -22.37 7.92 10.01
C ILE A 249 -21.42 8.78 10.84
N GLU A 250 -20.36 8.18 11.36
CA GLU A 250 -19.25 8.86 12.02
C GLU A 250 -17.98 8.61 11.21
N ILE A 251 -17.29 9.67 10.83
CA ILE A 251 -15.96 9.61 10.23
C ILE A 251 -14.91 9.94 11.28
N SER A 252 -13.82 9.20 11.28
CA SER A 252 -12.70 9.44 12.18
C SER A 252 -11.36 9.36 11.46
N PHE A 253 -10.45 10.26 11.83
CA PHE A 253 -9.08 10.28 11.40
C PHE A 253 -8.21 10.82 12.53
N LYS A 254 -7.29 9.99 13.04
CA LYS A 254 -6.49 10.28 14.23
C LYS A 254 -7.43 10.71 15.39
N ASN A 255 -7.22 11.88 15.97
CA ASN A 255 -8.03 12.41 17.07
C ASN A 255 -9.22 13.26 16.61
N GLN A 256 -9.47 13.37 15.29
CA GLN A 256 -10.62 14.11 14.76
C GLN A 256 -11.76 13.15 14.45
N THR A 257 -12.96 13.55 14.86
CA THR A 257 -14.21 12.85 14.54
C THR A 257 -15.25 13.85 14.05
N SER A 258 -16.13 13.42 13.16
CA SER A 258 -17.27 14.18 12.67
C SER A 258 -18.40 13.22 12.36
N ARG A 259 -19.66 13.59 12.62
CA ARG A 259 -20.82 12.71 12.39
C ARG A 259 -21.96 13.42 11.69
N THR A 260 -22.77 12.63 10.99
CA THR A 260 -24.07 13.08 10.47
C THR A 260 -25.11 13.16 11.59
N THR A 261 -26.25 13.77 11.28
CA THR A 261 -27.49 13.56 12.04
C THR A 261 -27.94 12.11 11.93
N THR A 262 -28.85 11.70 12.80
CA THR A 262 -29.58 10.45 12.64
C THR A 262 -30.58 10.55 11.49
N ALA A 263 -30.82 9.42 10.85
CA ALA A 263 -31.89 9.20 9.89
C ALA A 263 -32.65 7.94 10.29
N GLU A 264 -33.85 7.72 9.77
CA GLU A 264 -34.70 6.59 10.17
C GLU A 264 -34.81 5.52 9.08
N GLY A 265 -34.90 4.26 9.51
CA GLY A 265 -35.18 3.11 8.64
C GLY A 265 -33.96 2.47 8.01
N SER A 266 -34.20 1.35 7.30
CA SER A 266 -33.14 0.51 6.71
C SER A 266 -32.49 1.09 5.45
N ASN A 267 -33.04 2.17 4.89
CA ASN A 267 -32.54 2.86 3.70
C ASN A 267 -32.44 4.38 3.95
N PRO A 268 -31.60 4.81 4.90
CA PRO A 268 -31.53 6.21 5.35
C PRO A 268 -30.91 7.12 4.28
N THR A 269 -31.29 8.39 4.30
CA THR A 269 -30.69 9.46 3.48
C THR A 269 -30.29 10.62 4.38
N TRP A 270 -29.04 11.07 4.27
CA TRP A 270 -28.49 12.21 5.03
C TRP A 270 -28.21 13.41 4.14
N ASN A 271 -27.54 13.22 3.00
CA ASN A 271 -27.01 14.28 2.13
C ASN A 271 -26.26 15.37 2.90
N GLN A 272 -25.33 14.96 3.78
CA GLN A 272 -24.58 15.85 4.66
C GLN A 272 -23.08 15.84 4.34
N ASP A 273 -22.48 17.03 4.39
CA ASP A 273 -21.04 17.21 4.24
C ASP A 273 -20.36 17.15 5.60
N LEU A 274 -19.43 16.21 5.75
CA LEU A 274 -18.51 16.11 6.87
C LEU A 274 -17.12 16.57 6.44
N GLN A 275 -16.36 17.17 7.35
CA GLN A 275 -15.04 17.72 7.05
C GLN A 275 -13.99 17.22 8.04
N LEU A 276 -12.85 16.78 7.50
CA LEU A 276 -11.64 16.48 8.26
C LEU A 276 -10.51 17.40 7.82
N VAL A 277 -9.68 17.85 8.77
CA VAL A 277 -8.52 18.71 8.48
C VAL A 277 -7.24 17.90 8.62
N LEU A 278 -6.55 17.67 7.52
CA LEU A 278 -5.22 17.08 7.51
C LEU A 278 -4.20 18.21 7.72
N ARG A 279 -3.63 18.29 8.92
CA ARG A 279 -2.58 19.26 9.22
C ARG A 279 -1.26 18.78 8.66
N SER A 280 -0.75 19.54 7.70
CA SER A 280 0.63 19.48 7.20
C SER A 280 1.53 20.12 8.26
N ASN A 281 1.89 19.41 9.33
CA ASN A 281 3.08 19.87 10.05
C ASN A 281 4.23 19.74 9.04
N SER A 282 5.15 20.70 9.03
CA SER A 282 6.26 20.74 8.06
C SER A 282 7.14 19.48 8.04
N VAL A 283 6.95 18.60 9.03
CA VAL A 283 7.54 17.27 9.20
C VAL A 283 6.57 16.16 8.72
N ASP A 284 5.27 16.27 9.03
CA ASP A 284 4.18 15.33 8.69
C ASP A 284 3.77 15.27 7.21
N LEU A 285 4.42 16.01 6.31
CA LEU A 285 4.29 15.83 4.85
C LEU A 285 5.66 15.86 4.17
N CYS A 286 6.75 15.78 4.94
CA CYS A 286 8.07 15.60 4.37
C CYS A 286 8.14 14.23 3.68
N PRO A 287 8.67 14.15 2.45
CA PRO A 287 8.89 12.89 1.73
C PRO A 287 9.82 11.88 2.39
N ASN A 288 10.33 12.18 3.58
CA ASN A 288 11.58 11.63 4.11
C ASN A 288 11.43 11.01 5.50
N GLU A 289 10.34 11.22 6.22
CA GLU A 289 10.02 10.38 7.37
C GLU A 289 9.10 9.26 6.89
N VAL A 290 9.41 8.03 7.28
CA VAL A 290 8.48 6.89 7.14
C VAL A 290 7.30 7.20 8.05
N GLN A 291 6.36 8.00 7.57
CA GLN A 291 5.07 8.18 8.25
C GLN A 291 4.44 6.82 8.47
N PRO A 292 3.62 6.64 9.53
CA PRO A 292 2.88 5.41 9.71
C PRO A 292 2.13 5.11 8.41
N ILE A 293 2.59 4.05 7.75
CA ILE A 293 2.27 3.63 6.39
C ILE A 293 0.77 3.35 6.21
N ASP A 294 -0.01 3.37 7.30
CA ASP A 294 -1.37 2.88 7.41
C ASP A 294 -2.40 3.97 7.82
N ASP A 295 -2.10 5.26 7.65
CA ASP A 295 -3.07 6.35 7.92
C ASP A 295 -4.35 6.18 7.05
N CYS A 296 -5.47 5.87 7.71
CA CYS A 296 -6.76 5.61 7.08
C CYS A 296 -7.86 6.48 7.69
N ILE A 297 -8.82 6.88 6.85
CA ILE A 297 -10.09 7.45 7.31
C ILE A 297 -11.03 6.28 7.60
N TYR A 298 -11.52 6.20 8.82
CA TYR A 298 -12.52 5.23 9.23
C TYR A 298 -13.91 5.86 9.07
N ILE A 299 -14.82 5.11 8.46
CA ILE A 299 -16.22 5.50 8.28
C ILE A 299 -17.05 4.42 8.95
N ASN A 300 -17.63 4.74 10.11
CA ASN A 300 -18.41 3.82 10.91
C ASN A 300 -19.90 4.17 10.82
N MET A 301 -20.73 3.14 10.67
CA MET A 301 -22.17 3.26 10.81
C MET A 301 -22.59 2.78 12.19
N TYR A 302 -23.39 3.60 12.84
CA TYR A 302 -23.96 3.31 14.15
C TYR A 302 -25.48 3.40 14.10
N ASP A 303 -26.14 2.66 14.97
CA ASP A 303 -27.55 2.82 15.33
C ASP A 303 -27.64 3.59 16.66
N GLU A 304 -28.44 4.66 16.69
CA GLU A 304 -28.68 5.46 17.91
C GLU A 304 -29.94 4.96 18.63
N ILE A 305 -29.80 4.62 19.91
CA ILE A 305 -30.87 4.10 20.75
C ILE A 305 -31.09 5.06 21.90
N VAL A 306 -32.30 5.58 22.01
CA VAL A 306 -32.75 6.33 23.17
C VAL A 306 -33.16 5.34 24.26
N VAL A 307 -32.45 5.37 25.39
CA VAL A 307 -32.74 4.56 26.57
C VAL A 307 -33.29 5.47 27.68
N ASP A 308 -34.49 5.15 28.16
CA ASP A 308 -35.07 5.78 29.35
C ASP A 308 -34.35 5.27 30.61
N ILE A 309 -33.81 6.20 31.41
CA ILE A 309 -33.05 5.92 32.64
C ILE A 309 -33.96 6.00 33.87
N LEU A 310 -35.21 6.45 33.73
CA LEU A 310 -36.14 6.56 34.85
C LEU A 310 -36.59 5.17 35.31
N GLU A 311 -36.22 4.81 36.53
CA GLU A 311 -36.65 3.56 37.17
C GLU A 311 -37.96 3.71 37.98
N ASP A 312 -38.35 4.93 38.35
CA ASP A 312 -39.54 5.22 39.17
C ASP A 312 -40.59 6.01 38.37
N ASP A 313 -41.74 5.35 38.09
CA ASP A 313 -42.86 5.91 37.34
C ASP A 313 -43.41 7.21 37.95
N ARG A 314 -43.27 7.43 39.25
CA ARG A 314 -43.76 8.65 39.93
C ARG A 314 -43.01 9.91 39.53
N THR A 315 -41.80 9.78 39.01
CA THR A 315 -40.96 10.91 38.59
C THR A 315 -41.11 11.27 37.11
N ARG A 316 -41.83 10.44 36.33
CA ARG A 316 -42.04 10.63 34.89
C ARG A 316 -42.88 11.86 34.53
N GLU A 317 -43.74 12.33 35.43
CA GLU A 317 -44.55 13.53 35.19
C GLU A 317 -43.74 14.84 35.22
N THR A 318 -42.54 14.83 35.81
CA THR A 318 -41.76 16.06 36.05
C THR A 318 -40.35 16.06 35.45
N ASN A 319 -39.77 14.89 35.17
CA ASN A 319 -38.39 14.79 34.67
C ASN A 319 -38.28 13.82 33.49
N ILE A 320 -37.46 14.15 32.48
CA ILE A 320 -37.07 13.28 31.38
C ILE A 320 -35.57 12.98 31.53
N HIS A 321 -35.20 11.75 31.89
CA HIS A 321 -33.81 11.30 31.92
C HIS A 321 -33.58 10.24 30.84
N GLN A 322 -33.11 10.67 29.68
CA GLN A 322 -32.78 9.78 28.56
C GLN A 322 -31.27 9.73 28.33
N ARG A 323 -30.75 8.54 28.01
CA ARG A 323 -29.38 8.34 27.52
C ARG A 323 -29.42 7.89 26.07
N LEU A 324 -28.52 8.45 25.27
CA LEU A 324 -28.25 7.94 23.92
C LEU A 324 -27.19 6.85 23.99
N GLU A 325 -27.55 5.64 23.61
CA GLU A 325 -26.62 4.55 23.34
C GLU A 325 -26.35 4.46 21.83
N ARG A 326 -25.15 4.01 21.46
CA ARG A 326 -24.78 3.76 20.07
C ARG A 326 -24.38 2.30 19.90
N HIS A 327 -24.89 1.66 18.87
CA HIS A 327 -24.51 0.30 18.49
C HIS A 327 -23.84 0.31 17.14
N TRP A 328 -22.64 -0.26 17.05
CA TRP A 328 -21.91 -0.31 15.78
C TRP A 328 -22.54 -1.33 14.83
N LEU A 329 -22.81 -0.90 13.59
CA LEU A 329 -23.44 -1.73 12.55
C LEU A 329 -22.46 -2.17 11.46
N GLY A 330 -21.37 -1.45 11.23
CA GLY A 330 -20.41 -1.77 10.18
C GLY A 330 -19.43 -0.65 9.92
N SER A 331 -18.35 -0.94 9.19
CA SER A 331 -17.34 0.07 8.83
C SER A 331 -16.84 -0.04 7.40
N CYS A 332 -16.40 1.09 6.86
CA CYS A 332 -15.60 1.19 5.64
C CYS A 332 -14.33 1.97 5.96
N VAL A 333 -13.22 1.61 5.34
CA VAL A 333 -11.91 2.22 5.57
C VAL A 333 -11.38 2.73 4.24
N ILE A 334 -10.92 3.98 4.22
CA ILE A 334 -10.37 4.63 3.03
C ILE A 334 -8.94 5.07 3.34
N PRO A 335 -7.93 4.42 2.73
CA PRO A 335 -6.55 4.84 2.88
C PRO A 335 -6.36 6.28 2.40
N ILE A 336 -5.63 7.09 3.17
CA ILE A 336 -5.31 8.47 2.77
C ILE A 336 -4.55 8.48 1.43
N SER A 337 -3.75 7.45 1.15
CA SER A 337 -3.07 7.25 -0.12
C SER A 337 -4.01 7.21 -1.33
N ALA A 338 -5.21 6.63 -1.19
CA ALA A 338 -6.20 6.59 -2.27
C ALA A 338 -6.66 8.02 -2.63
N LEU A 339 -6.81 8.89 -1.64
CA LEU A 339 -7.18 10.31 -1.81
C LEU A 339 -6.06 11.16 -2.41
N PHE A 340 -4.80 10.79 -2.22
CA PHE A 340 -3.67 11.46 -2.86
C PHE A 340 -3.55 11.08 -4.35
N ASN A 341 -3.83 9.82 -4.69
CA ASN A 341 -3.80 9.34 -6.06
C ASN A 341 -5.01 9.83 -6.88
N SER A 342 -6.17 9.93 -6.22
CA SER A 342 -7.42 10.38 -6.83
C SER A 342 -7.95 11.61 -6.09
N SER A 343 -7.97 12.76 -6.77
CA SER A 343 -8.45 14.02 -6.16
C SER A 343 -9.91 13.98 -5.71
N GLN A 344 -10.68 13.02 -6.24
CA GLN A 344 -12.10 12.78 -5.95
C GLN A 344 -12.35 11.27 -5.98
N ILE A 345 -13.12 10.77 -5.02
CA ILE A 345 -13.60 9.40 -4.96
C ILE A 345 -15.12 9.44 -4.82
N GLU A 346 -15.84 8.75 -5.71
CA GLU A 346 -17.29 8.74 -5.72
C GLU A 346 -17.80 7.33 -6.02
N GLY A 347 -18.80 6.91 -5.25
CA GLY A 347 -19.52 5.68 -5.56
C GLY A 347 -20.25 5.09 -4.37
N ILE A 348 -20.67 3.84 -4.55
CA ILE A 348 -21.35 3.06 -3.54
C ILE A 348 -20.35 2.07 -2.95
N PHE A 349 -20.16 2.16 -1.65
CA PHE A 349 -19.20 1.38 -0.88
C PHE A 349 -19.95 0.28 -0.14
N GLN A 350 -19.50 -0.96 -0.30
CA GLN A 350 -19.95 -2.04 0.57
C GLN A 350 -19.28 -1.88 1.93
N MET A 351 -20.09 -1.73 2.97
CA MET A 351 -19.62 -1.66 4.35
C MET A 351 -19.23 -3.07 4.80
N ASN A 352 -18.08 -3.18 5.50
CA ASN A 352 -17.69 -4.38 6.21
C ASN A 352 -18.63 -4.57 7.41
N THR A 353 -19.75 -5.22 7.13
CA THR A 353 -20.78 -5.52 8.12
C THR A 353 -20.66 -6.98 8.51
N PRO A 354 -20.54 -7.30 9.81
CA PRO A 354 -20.52 -8.67 10.26
C PRO A 354 -21.75 -9.45 9.79
N ARG A 355 -21.55 -10.71 9.40
CA ARG A 355 -22.65 -11.61 9.05
C ARG A 355 -23.58 -11.86 10.25
N HIS A 356 -22.99 -11.96 11.43
CA HIS A 356 -23.67 -12.20 12.71
C HIS A 356 -23.63 -10.94 13.59
N LEU A 357 -24.61 -10.04 13.42
CA LEU A 357 -24.83 -8.89 14.30
C LEU A 357 -25.83 -9.26 15.40
N LEU A 358 -25.37 -9.27 16.65
CA LEU A 358 -26.22 -9.64 17.79
C LEU A 358 -27.23 -8.54 18.07
N GLY A 359 -28.52 -8.89 18.11
CA GLY A 359 -29.62 -7.96 18.31
C GLY A 359 -30.21 -7.35 17.02
N TYR A 360 -29.61 -7.64 15.86
CA TYR A 360 -30.06 -7.13 14.56
C TYR A 360 -30.36 -8.26 13.59
N GLU A 361 -31.22 -7.97 12.61
CA GLU A 361 -31.54 -8.84 11.48
C GLU A 361 -31.66 -8.03 10.19
N ARG A 362 -31.56 -8.71 9.06
CA ARG A 362 -31.78 -8.08 7.76
C ARG A 362 -33.14 -8.48 7.24
N LEU A 363 -33.89 -7.49 6.76
CA LEU A 363 -35.14 -7.73 6.05
C LEU A 363 -34.81 -8.43 4.72
N VAL A 364 -35.17 -9.70 4.62
CA VAL A 364 -35.01 -10.46 3.37
C VAL A 364 -36.08 -9.94 2.41
N SER A 365 -35.68 -9.17 1.40
CA SER A 365 -36.60 -8.81 0.31
C SER A 365 -36.80 -10.02 -0.60
N ASN A 366 -38.03 -10.28 -1.06
CA ASN A 366 -38.39 -11.42 -1.92
C ASN A 366 -37.97 -11.25 -3.40
N SER A 367 -37.00 -10.38 -3.72
CA SER A 367 -36.54 -10.24 -5.11
C SER A 367 -35.46 -11.28 -5.40
N GLU A 368 -35.52 -11.97 -6.54
CA GLU A 368 -34.48 -12.95 -6.90
C GLU A 368 -33.05 -12.36 -6.96
N SER A 369 -32.95 -11.02 -7.08
CA SER A 369 -31.71 -10.24 -7.01
C SER A 369 -31.19 -9.92 -5.59
N SER A 370 -32.02 -9.99 -4.56
CA SER A 370 -31.63 -9.70 -3.17
C SER A 370 -31.08 -10.91 -2.44
N HIS A 371 -31.31 -12.13 -2.95
CA HIS A 371 -30.82 -13.38 -2.35
C HIS A 371 -29.29 -13.45 -2.25
N PHE A 372 -28.56 -12.59 -2.97
CA PHE A 372 -27.10 -12.51 -2.94
C PHE A 372 -26.53 -11.36 -2.09
N ARG A 373 -27.36 -10.45 -1.56
CA ARG A 373 -26.89 -9.24 -0.87
C ARG A 373 -27.11 -9.32 0.63
N ASN A 374 -26.19 -10.00 1.32
CA ASN A 374 -26.05 -9.92 2.78
C ASN A 374 -25.07 -8.81 3.16
N SER A 375 -25.27 -7.58 2.68
CA SER A 375 -24.33 -6.48 2.91
C SER A 375 -25.02 -5.13 2.98
N THR A 376 -24.42 -4.21 3.75
CA THR A 376 -24.90 -2.83 3.86
C THR A 376 -24.10 -1.99 2.87
N PHE A 377 -24.76 -1.09 2.14
CA PHE A 377 -24.08 -0.23 1.15
C PHE A 377 -24.21 1.24 1.53
N LEU A 378 -23.15 2.02 1.32
CA LEU A 378 -23.07 3.43 1.67
C LEU A 378 -22.62 4.24 0.46
N SER A 379 -23.43 5.21 0.05
CA SER A 379 -23.12 6.12 -1.06
C SER A 379 -22.35 7.33 -0.54
N LEU A 380 -21.10 7.50 -1.01
CA LEU A 380 -20.20 8.57 -0.58
C LEU A 380 -19.63 9.34 -1.77
N PHE A 381 -19.37 10.63 -1.54
CA PHE A 381 -18.55 11.45 -2.40
C PHE A 381 -17.46 12.14 -1.57
N ILE A 382 -16.19 11.91 -1.90
CA ILE A 382 -15.04 12.36 -1.13
C ILE A 382 -14.15 13.22 -2.03
N MET A 383 -13.76 14.39 -1.52
CA MET A 383 -12.91 15.33 -2.23
C MET A 383 -11.81 15.88 -1.34
N VAL A 384 -10.60 16.00 -1.89
CA VAL A 384 -9.48 16.70 -1.27
C VAL A 384 -9.42 18.15 -1.76
N GLN A 385 -9.26 19.09 -0.83
CA GLN A 385 -9.12 20.53 -1.10
C GLN A 385 -7.82 21.07 -0.49
N PRO A 386 -6.93 21.70 -1.29
CA PRO A 386 -6.99 21.87 -2.74
C PRO A 386 -6.83 20.53 -3.51
N PRO A 387 -7.31 20.45 -4.77
CA PRO A 387 -7.15 19.23 -5.55
C PRO A 387 -5.68 18.95 -5.83
N LEU A 388 -5.23 17.74 -5.54
CA LEU A 388 -3.83 17.34 -5.61
C LEU A 388 -3.47 16.77 -6.98
N HIS A 389 -2.27 17.08 -7.46
CA HIS A 389 -1.70 16.49 -8.66
C HIS A 389 -0.98 15.19 -8.28
N HIS A 390 -1.34 14.09 -8.96
CA HIS A 390 -0.63 12.82 -8.78
C HIS A 390 0.84 13.00 -9.20
N PRO A 391 1.80 12.40 -8.49
CA PRO A 391 3.17 12.36 -8.98
C PRO A 391 3.22 11.59 -10.30
N GLU A 392 3.81 12.17 -11.35
CA GLU A 392 4.06 11.42 -12.58
C GLU A 392 5.00 10.24 -12.28
N PRO A 393 4.74 9.04 -12.84
CA PRO A 393 5.66 7.92 -12.71
C PRO A 393 7.00 8.32 -13.31
N ILE A 394 8.10 7.90 -12.66
CA ILE A 394 9.42 8.11 -13.26
C ILE A 394 9.45 7.21 -14.49
N LYS A 395 9.73 7.75 -15.68
CA LYS A 395 10.02 6.90 -16.84
C LYS A 395 11.28 6.10 -16.52
N GLU A 396 11.07 4.83 -16.24
CA GLU A 396 12.07 3.85 -15.90
C GLU A 396 12.91 3.55 -17.14
N ARG A 397 14.23 3.59 -17.03
CA ARG A 397 15.14 3.00 -18.01
C ARG A 397 16.04 2.02 -17.28
N LEU A 398 15.40 0.94 -16.86
CA LEU A 398 16.06 -0.27 -16.37
C LEU A 398 16.31 -1.21 -17.55
N ASP A 399 17.25 -2.12 -17.39
CA ASP A 399 17.49 -3.16 -18.38
C ASP A 399 16.23 -4.00 -18.61
N CYS A 400 15.88 -4.23 -19.86
CA CYS A 400 14.76 -5.08 -20.24
C CYS A 400 15.21 -6.55 -20.38
N SER A 401 14.42 -7.47 -19.84
CA SER A 401 14.67 -8.91 -19.98
C SER A 401 14.21 -9.45 -21.34
N GLU A 402 13.44 -8.66 -22.07
CA GLU A 402 12.96 -9.00 -23.40
C GLU A 402 13.98 -8.64 -24.48
N SER A 403 13.83 -9.25 -25.67
CA SER A 403 14.58 -8.79 -26.84
C SER A 403 14.19 -7.36 -27.22
N PHE A 404 15.15 -6.57 -27.70
CA PHE A 404 14.94 -5.18 -28.09
C PHE A 404 13.74 -4.96 -29.04
N ASN A 405 13.57 -5.84 -30.03
CA ASN A 405 12.45 -5.75 -30.98
C ASN A 405 11.10 -5.99 -30.30
N PHE A 406 11.05 -6.91 -29.33
CA PHE A 406 9.84 -7.23 -28.59
C PHE A 406 9.47 -6.12 -27.60
N GLU A 407 10.45 -5.56 -26.90
CA GLU A 407 10.28 -4.37 -26.07
C GLU A 407 9.67 -3.21 -26.88
N ARG A 408 10.29 -2.86 -28.01
CA ARG A 408 9.80 -1.78 -28.88
C ARG A 408 8.38 -2.02 -29.40
N TYR A 409 8.05 -3.28 -29.71
CA TYR A 409 6.70 -3.66 -30.10
C TYR A 409 5.68 -3.36 -28.99
N LEU A 410 5.97 -3.77 -27.76
CA LEU A 410 5.10 -3.56 -26.60
C LEU A 410 4.96 -2.08 -26.24
N GLU A 411 6.04 -1.31 -26.33
CA GLU A 411 6.02 0.15 -26.14
C GLU A 411 5.15 0.84 -27.20
N TYR A 412 5.30 0.45 -28.47
CA TYR A 412 4.51 1.00 -29.57
C TYR A 412 3.02 0.68 -29.41
N TRP A 413 2.69 -0.58 -29.13
CA TRP A 413 1.30 -1.02 -28.94
C TRP A 413 0.64 -0.29 -27.75
N SER A 414 1.36 -0.14 -26.63
CA SER A 414 0.88 0.60 -25.47
C SER A 414 0.70 2.10 -25.76
N ALA A 415 1.64 2.72 -26.48
CA ALA A 415 1.57 4.12 -26.87
C ALA A 415 0.38 4.41 -27.79
N GLU A 416 0.10 3.53 -28.76
CA GLU A 416 -1.05 3.67 -29.66
C GLU A 416 -2.37 3.49 -28.90
N GLY A 417 -2.44 2.51 -27.99
CA GLY A 417 -3.58 2.34 -27.08
C GLY A 417 -3.84 3.60 -26.24
N LYS A 418 -2.79 4.20 -25.67
CA LYS A 418 -2.89 5.43 -24.88
C LYS A 418 -3.28 6.65 -25.72
N LYS A 419 -2.85 6.72 -26.98
CA LYS A 419 -3.25 7.78 -27.92
C LYS A 419 -4.74 7.73 -28.24
N GLN A 420 -5.27 6.53 -28.46
CA GLN A 420 -6.69 6.32 -28.77
C GLN A 420 -7.58 6.40 -27.52
N PHE A 421 -7.10 5.88 -26.39
CA PHE A 421 -7.85 5.77 -25.13
C PHE A 421 -7.04 6.31 -23.94
N PRO A 422 -6.85 7.64 -23.82
CA PRO A 422 -5.96 8.24 -22.82
C PRO A 422 -6.38 8.02 -21.35
N GLY A 423 -7.63 7.64 -21.10
CA GLY A 423 -8.15 7.31 -19.77
C GLY A 423 -8.13 5.82 -19.41
N ARG A 424 -7.51 4.96 -20.24
CA ARG A 424 -7.42 3.50 -20.01
C ARG A 424 -5.96 3.13 -19.86
N SER A 425 -5.49 3.08 -18.61
CA SER A 425 -4.13 2.68 -18.31
C SER A 425 -3.94 1.19 -18.62
N VAL A 426 -2.87 0.85 -19.34
CA VAL A 426 -2.48 -0.54 -19.66
C VAL A 426 -1.00 -0.71 -19.41
N LYS A 427 -0.65 -1.86 -18.82
CA LYS A 427 0.73 -2.24 -18.53
C LYS A 427 1.13 -3.40 -19.44
N THR A 428 2.18 -3.21 -20.22
CA THR A 428 2.78 -4.24 -21.09
C THR A 428 4.12 -4.75 -20.54
N LEU A 429 4.89 -3.83 -19.95
CA LEU A 429 6.19 -4.06 -19.31
C LEU A 429 6.14 -3.52 -17.89
N VAL A 430 6.71 -4.26 -16.93
CA VAL A 430 6.72 -3.94 -15.49
C VAL A 430 8.07 -4.30 -14.87
N ILE A 431 8.38 -3.70 -13.73
CA ILE A 431 9.62 -4.01 -12.99
C ILE A 431 9.45 -5.31 -12.21
N HIS A 432 10.32 -6.27 -12.45
CA HIS A 432 10.49 -7.42 -11.59
C HIS A 432 11.42 -7.09 -10.40
N CYS A 433 11.33 -7.83 -9.28
CA CYS A 433 12.14 -7.59 -8.08
C CYS A 433 13.66 -7.61 -8.32
N SER A 434 14.11 -8.19 -9.44
CA SER A 434 15.50 -8.17 -9.89
C SER A 434 15.98 -6.79 -10.34
N GLY A 435 15.07 -5.83 -10.54
CA GLY A 435 15.35 -4.51 -11.09
C GLY A 435 15.43 -4.49 -12.62
N LYS A 436 14.74 -5.42 -13.29
CA LYS A 436 14.64 -5.48 -14.76
C LYS A 436 13.20 -5.31 -15.20
N SER A 437 13.02 -4.74 -16.39
CA SER A 437 11.72 -4.68 -17.06
C SER A 437 11.38 -6.05 -17.66
N VAL A 438 10.14 -6.50 -17.52
CA VAL A 438 9.65 -7.82 -17.92
C VAL A 438 8.24 -7.71 -18.49
N CYS A 439 7.92 -8.49 -19.54
CA CYS A 439 6.56 -8.55 -20.05
C CYS A 439 5.57 -9.14 -19.03
N VAL A 440 4.43 -8.47 -18.85
CA VAL A 440 3.41 -8.84 -17.84
C VAL A 440 2.88 -10.27 -18.00
N THR A 441 2.84 -10.82 -19.21
CA THR A 441 2.34 -12.19 -19.45
C THR A 441 3.26 -13.27 -18.88
N ARG A 442 4.55 -12.97 -18.63
CA ARG A 442 5.50 -13.89 -17.99
C ARG A 442 5.19 -14.14 -16.51
N PHE A 443 4.34 -13.33 -15.89
CA PHE A 443 3.92 -13.49 -14.49
C PHE A 443 2.77 -14.49 -14.30
N PHE A 444 2.28 -15.10 -15.37
CA PHE A 444 1.18 -16.06 -15.31
C PHE A 444 1.66 -17.48 -15.56
N ARG A 445 1.49 -18.34 -14.57
CA ARG A 445 1.81 -19.77 -14.64
C ARG A 445 0.96 -20.53 -13.62
N PRO A 446 0.44 -21.72 -13.91
CA PRO A 446 -0.20 -22.56 -12.90
C PRO A 446 0.77 -22.86 -11.75
N LEU A 447 0.41 -22.47 -10.52
CA LEU A 447 1.19 -22.74 -9.31
C LEU A 447 0.55 -23.85 -8.48
N PRO A 448 1.33 -24.66 -7.73
CA PRO A 448 0.76 -25.64 -6.80
C PRO A 448 -0.17 -24.97 -5.77
N LEU A 449 -1.19 -25.67 -5.29
CA LEU A 449 -2.15 -25.10 -4.35
C LEU A 449 -1.67 -25.26 -2.89
N PRO A 450 -1.89 -24.27 -2.02
CA PRO A 450 -1.60 -24.41 -0.59
C PRO A 450 -2.57 -25.39 0.08
N VAL A 451 -2.09 -26.13 1.08
CA VAL A 451 -2.95 -26.97 1.93
C VAL A 451 -3.70 -26.07 2.91
N ILE A 452 -4.96 -25.76 2.60
CA ILE A 452 -5.78 -24.81 3.36
C ILE A 452 -6.40 -25.44 4.61
N SER A 453 -6.86 -26.68 4.50
CA SER A 453 -7.43 -27.44 5.61
C SER A 453 -7.09 -28.91 5.40
N GLU A 454 -6.64 -29.59 6.46
CA GLU A 454 -6.38 -31.04 6.43
C GLU A 454 -7.67 -31.86 6.25
N ASP A 455 -8.82 -31.29 6.65
CA ASP A 455 -10.12 -31.96 6.62
C ASP A 455 -10.80 -31.92 5.24
N VAL A 456 -10.28 -31.12 4.29
CA VAL A 456 -10.92 -30.91 2.98
C VAL A 456 -10.03 -31.42 1.87
N SER A 457 -10.51 -32.45 1.17
CA SER A 457 -9.77 -33.10 0.08
C SER A 457 -9.72 -32.26 -1.21
N ASN A 458 -10.74 -31.43 -1.47
CA ASN A 458 -10.87 -30.67 -2.71
C ASN A 458 -10.80 -29.16 -2.45
N ILE A 459 -9.71 -28.53 -2.89
CA ILE A 459 -9.52 -27.09 -2.79
C ILE A 459 -10.40 -26.37 -3.83
N THR A 460 -11.22 -25.41 -3.38
CA THR A 460 -12.13 -24.62 -4.24
C THR A 460 -11.55 -23.25 -4.59
N ALA A 461 -12.19 -22.55 -5.53
CA ALA A 461 -11.83 -21.17 -5.89
C ALA A 461 -12.00 -20.20 -4.71
N GLU A 462 -13.09 -20.36 -3.93
CA GLU A 462 -13.38 -19.57 -2.73
C GLU A 462 -12.31 -19.77 -1.64
N MET A 463 -11.80 -20.99 -1.47
CA MET A 463 -10.73 -21.30 -0.51
C MET A 463 -9.44 -20.53 -0.85
N VAL A 464 -8.98 -20.61 -2.10
CA VAL A 464 -7.74 -19.93 -2.51
C VAL A 464 -7.91 -18.41 -2.55
N ALA A 465 -9.10 -17.91 -2.92
CA ALA A 465 -9.41 -16.49 -2.83
C ALA A 465 -9.36 -15.99 -1.37
N ARG A 466 -9.89 -16.78 -0.43
CA ARG A 466 -9.79 -16.49 1.01
C ARG A 466 -8.32 -16.46 1.46
N PHE A 467 -7.53 -17.48 1.13
CA PHE A 467 -6.11 -17.54 1.48
C PHE A 467 -5.33 -16.32 0.95
N VAL A 468 -5.50 -15.98 -0.33
CA VAL A 468 -4.82 -14.83 -0.95
C VAL A 468 -5.23 -13.52 -0.27
N SER A 469 -6.52 -13.34 0.04
CA SER A 469 -7.02 -12.12 0.70
C SER A 469 -6.45 -11.87 2.11
N LEU A 470 -5.88 -12.91 2.72
CA LEU A 470 -5.28 -12.82 4.05
C LEU A 470 -3.81 -12.39 4.05
N ILE A 471 -3.19 -12.27 2.86
CA ILE A 471 -1.86 -11.68 2.72
C ILE A 471 -2.01 -10.17 2.89
N PRO A 472 -1.37 -9.55 3.89
CA PRO A 472 -1.58 -8.13 4.14
C PRO A 472 -0.98 -7.26 3.03
N VAL A 473 -1.49 -6.04 2.94
CA VAL A 473 -1.00 -5.03 1.99
C VAL A 473 -0.25 -3.94 2.73
N ILE A 474 0.72 -3.34 2.04
CA ILE A 474 1.39 -2.14 2.51
C ILE A 474 0.71 -0.95 1.79
N ASN A 475 0.09 -0.06 2.57
CA ASN A 475 -0.54 1.17 2.08
C ASN A 475 0.51 2.26 1.77
N SER A 476 1.62 1.87 1.14
CA SER A 476 2.75 2.77 0.88
C SER A 476 2.48 3.66 -0.32
N ASN A 477 2.13 4.92 -0.08
CA ASN A 477 2.31 6.00 -1.06
C ASN A 477 2.73 7.29 -0.38
N VAL A 478 3.91 7.27 0.23
CA VAL A 478 4.65 8.49 0.52
C VAL A 478 5.92 8.48 -0.34
N LEU A 479 5.71 8.72 -1.64
CA LEU A 479 6.66 9.32 -2.58
C LEU A 479 7.73 8.45 -3.26
N LEU A 480 7.71 7.12 -3.06
CA LEU A 480 8.52 6.16 -3.85
C LEU A 480 7.71 5.06 -4.56
N ILE A 481 6.62 4.55 -3.97
CA ILE A 481 5.97 3.30 -4.40
C ILE A 481 4.86 3.48 -5.47
N GLY A 482 4.43 4.72 -5.72
CA GLY A 482 3.61 5.07 -6.90
C GLY A 482 4.43 5.56 -8.10
N ARG A 483 5.77 5.53 -8.00
CA ARG A 483 6.67 5.90 -9.10
C ARG A 483 7.14 4.72 -9.93
N PHE A 484 7.03 3.50 -9.37
CA PHE A 484 7.55 2.28 -9.96
C PHE A 484 6.47 1.20 -10.03
N ASP A 485 6.30 0.62 -11.21
CA ASP A 485 5.37 -0.49 -11.42
C ASP A 485 6.05 -1.83 -11.13
N VAL A 486 6.31 -2.10 -9.85
CA VAL A 486 6.93 -3.35 -9.38
C VAL A 486 5.87 -4.43 -9.20
N TRP A 487 6.05 -5.59 -9.86
CA TRP A 487 5.19 -6.77 -9.70
C TRP A 487 5.98 -7.90 -9.03
N LEU A 488 5.37 -8.54 -8.04
CA LEU A 488 5.93 -9.68 -7.33
C LEU A 488 5.43 -11.01 -7.93
N THR A 489 6.31 -12.02 -7.93
CA THR A 489 5.91 -13.41 -8.19
C THR A 489 5.22 -14.02 -6.97
N GLY A 490 4.56 -15.16 -7.14
CA GLY A 490 3.79 -15.80 -6.07
C GLY A 490 4.62 -16.19 -4.86
N ASP A 491 5.80 -16.77 -5.09
CA ASP A 491 6.79 -17.11 -4.05
C ASP A 491 7.34 -15.86 -3.35
N GLN A 492 7.60 -14.78 -4.08
CA GLN A 492 8.08 -13.52 -3.50
C GLN A 492 7.02 -12.88 -2.61
N LEU A 493 5.76 -12.85 -3.06
CA LEU A 493 4.65 -12.33 -2.26
C LEU A 493 4.47 -13.15 -0.97
N LEU A 494 4.51 -14.48 -1.07
CA LEU A 494 4.40 -15.38 0.10
C LEU A 494 5.62 -15.30 1.02
N GLY A 495 6.82 -15.05 0.48
CA GLY A 495 8.04 -14.89 1.28
C GLY A 495 8.13 -13.55 2.00
N LEU A 496 7.65 -12.47 1.36
CA LEU A 496 7.60 -11.12 1.95
C LEU A 496 6.42 -10.94 2.90
N LEU A 497 5.34 -11.71 2.70
CA LEU A 497 4.06 -11.61 3.41
C LEU A 497 3.41 -10.24 3.33
N PHE A 498 3.78 -9.43 2.34
CA PHE A 498 3.21 -8.11 2.11
C PHE A 498 3.21 -7.80 0.62
N GLY A 499 2.04 -7.43 0.08
CA GLY A 499 1.88 -6.99 -1.30
C GLY A 499 1.56 -5.50 -1.43
N GLY A 500 1.51 -5.00 -2.67
CA GLY A 500 1.11 -3.63 -2.96
C GLY A 500 -0.39 -3.39 -2.76
N GLY A 501 -0.76 -2.19 -2.27
CA GLY A 501 -2.17 -1.80 -2.05
C GLY A 501 -3.05 -1.75 -3.30
N SER A 502 -2.49 -1.84 -4.52
CA SER A 502 -3.25 -1.95 -5.77
C SER A 502 -3.90 -3.33 -5.97
N GLY A 503 -3.46 -4.35 -5.21
CA GLY A 503 -3.94 -5.73 -5.31
C GLY A 503 -3.43 -6.49 -6.54
N ILE A 504 -2.45 -5.95 -7.27
CA ILE A 504 -1.87 -6.60 -8.45
C ILE A 504 -1.21 -7.93 -8.07
N ASP A 505 -0.32 -7.93 -7.08
CA ASP A 505 0.43 -9.13 -6.66
C ASP A 505 -0.53 -10.24 -6.20
N HIS A 506 -1.55 -9.87 -5.42
CA HIS A 506 -2.62 -10.75 -4.98
C HIS A 506 -3.44 -11.31 -6.15
N GLY A 507 -3.85 -10.46 -7.10
CA GLY A 507 -4.59 -10.86 -8.28
C GLY A 507 -3.80 -11.81 -9.18
N LEU A 508 -2.48 -11.58 -9.32
CA LEU A 508 -1.56 -12.46 -10.06
C LEU A 508 -1.49 -13.84 -9.41
N LEU A 509 -1.25 -13.90 -8.09
CA LEU A 509 -1.21 -15.16 -7.36
C LEU A 509 -2.54 -15.92 -7.47
N LEU A 510 -3.66 -15.22 -7.36
CA LEU A 510 -4.99 -15.81 -7.51
C LEU A 510 -5.23 -16.35 -8.93
N CYS A 511 -4.83 -15.63 -9.97
CA CYS A 511 -4.89 -16.14 -11.35
C CYS A 511 -4.05 -17.40 -11.53
N CYS A 512 -2.87 -17.48 -10.91
CA CYS A 512 -2.01 -18.66 -10.96
C CYS A 512 -2.64 -19.88 -10.28
N TYR A 513 -3.34 -19.69 -9.15
CA TYR A 513 -4.11 -20.75 -8.51
C TYR A 513 -5.36 -21.16 -9.29
N PHE A 514 -6.09 -20.19 -9.86
CA PHE A 514 -7.22 -20.48 -10.75
C PHE A 514 -6.79 -21.28 -11.98
N ALA A 515 -5.64 -20.95 -12.57
CA ALA A 515 -5.07 -21.74 -13.65
C ALA A 515 -4.79 -23.20 -13.23
N LYS A 516 -4.30 -23.43 -12.00
CA LYS A 516 -4.11 -24.79 -11.45
C LYS A 516 -5.43 -25.53 -11.20
N LEU A 517 -6.49 -24.79 -10.84
CA LEU A 517 -7.85 -25.29 -10.69
C LEU A 517 -8.61 -25.42 -12.02
N ASN A 518 -7.97 -25.17 -13.17
CA ASN A 518 -8.60 -25.13 -14.50
C ASN A 518 -9.75 -24.12 -14.62
N VAL A 519 -9.73 -23.06 -13.80
CA VAL A 519 -10.66 -21.93 -13.90
C VAL A 519 -10.09 -20.91 -14.87
N ARG A 520 -10.86 -20.59 -15.92
CA ARG A 520 -10.44 -19.59 -16.90
C ARG A 520 -10.49 -18.19 -16.27
N SER A 521 -9.33 -17.59 -16.08
CA SER A 521 -9.18 -16.31 -15.38
C SER A 521 -8.27 -15.31 -16.08
N TRP A 522 -8.50 -14.03 -15.81
CA TRP A 522 -7.67 -12.92 -16.24
C TRP A 522 -7.46 -11.94 -15.08
N LEU A 523 -6.27 -11.34 -15.01
CA LEU A 523 -6.06 -10.15 -14.23
C LEU A 523 -6.77 -8.98 -14.92
N LEU A 524 -7.72 -8.35 -14.23
CA LEU A 524 -8.47 -7.19 -14.67
C LEU A 524 -7.86 -5.93 -14.06
N LEU A 525 -7.27 -5.07 -14.89
CA LEU A 525 -6.88 -3.73 -14.46
C LEU A 525 -8.01 -2.74 -14.76
N GLY A 526 -8.30 -1.87 -13.80
CA GLY A 526 -9.42 -0.95 -13.90
C GLY A 526 -9.46 0.03 -12.74
N THR A 527 -10.62 0.66 -12.53
CA THR A 527 -10.86 1.51 -11.37
C THR A 527 -11.90 0.89 -10.45
N GLY A 528 -11.63 0.94 -9.15
CA GLY A 528 -12.59 0.58 -8.11
C GLY A 528 -12.96 1.76 -7.23
N VAL A 529 -14.13 1.63 -6.60
CA VAL A 529 -14.75 2.67 -5.77
C VAL A 529 -13.84 3.12 -4.62
N SER A 530 -13.17 2.20 -3.93
CA SER A 530 -12.39 2.50 -2.71
C SER A 530 -10.90 2.73 -2.95
N ARG A 531 -10.34 2.16 -4.03
CA ARG A 531 -8.88 2.11 -4.27
C ARG A 531 -8.41 2.94 -5.46
N GLY A 532 -9.32 3.47 -6.29
CA GLY A 532 -8.94 4.10 -7.55
C GLY A 532 -8.43 3.05 -8.54
N GLU A 533 -7.31 3.31 -9.21
CA GLU A 533 -6.67 2.32 -10.10
C GLU A 533 -6.19 1.10 -9.32
N ALA A 534 -6.75 -0.07 -9.64
CA ALA A 534 -6.51 -1.31 -8.91
C ALA A 534 -6.64 -2.53 -9.83
N ALA A 535 -6.21 -3.69 -9.31
CA ALA A 535 -6.36 -4.98 -9.97
C ALA A 535 -7.45 -5.84 -9.31
N TYR A 536 -8.13 -6.59 -10.15
CA TYR A 536 -9.16 -7.57 -9.83
C TYR A 536 -8.92 -8.84 -10.65
N VAL A 537 -9.69 -9.90 -10.41
CA VAL A 537 -9.60 -11.12 -11.22
C VAL A 537 -10.96 -11.40 -11.87
N LEU A 538 -11.00 -11.44 -13.20
CA LEU A 538 -12.17 -11.86 -13.95
C LEU A 538 -12.10 -13.36 -14.14
N THR A 539 -13.20 -14.06 -13.89
CA THR A 539 -13.36 -15.48 -14.19
C THR A 539 -14.51 -15.69 -15.15
N SER A 540 -14.39 -16.70 -16.01
CA SER A 540 -15.46 -17.13 -16.92
C SER A 540 -15.88 -18.54 -16.55
N ARG A 541 -17.18 -18.74 -16.34
CA ARG A 541 -17.78 -20.05 -16.08
C ARG A 541 -18.82 -20.39 -17.14
N PRO A 542 -18.81 -21.62 -17.69
CA PRO A 542 -19.92 -22.10 -18.50
C PRO A 542 -21.16 -22.27 -17.63
N VAL A 543 -22.35 -22.11 -18.23
CA VAL A 543 -23.61 -22.40 -17.53
C VAL A 543 -23.84 -23.92 -17.54
N PRO A 544 -23.83 -24.60 -16.37
CA PRO A 544 -23.85 -26.07 -16.31
C PRO A 544 -25.04 -26.69 -17.05
N ASP A 545 -26.21 -26.06 -16.96
CA ASP A 545 -27.46 -26.58 -17.51
C ASP A 545 -27.74 -26.13 -18.96
N GLN A 546 -26.93 -25.21 -19.51
CA GLN A 546 -27.10 -24.64 -20.84
C GLN A 546 -25.74 -24.36 -21.50
N PRO A 547 -25.06 -25.36 -22.07
CA PRO A 547 -23.73 -25.18 -22.66
C PRO A 547 -23.72 -24.27 -23.90
N ALA A 548 -24.88 -24.04 -24.53
CA ALA A 548 -25.04 -23.09 -25.63
C ALA A 548 -25.26 -21.63 -25.16
N ALA A 549 -25.51 -21.39 -23.87
CA ALA A 549 -25.67 -20.06 -23.33
C ALA A 549 -24.32 -19.34 -23.24
N ALA A 550 -24.35 -18.00 -23.31
CA ALA A 550 -23.15 -17.21 -23.10
C ALA A 550 -22.55 -17.50 -21.71
N PRO A 551 -21.21 -17.58 -21.60
CA PRO A 551 -20.58 -17.82 -20.32
C PRO A 551 -20.90 -16.70 -19.35
N VAL A 552 -21.02 -17.04 -18.06
CA VAL A 552 -21.19 -16.05 -17.00
C VAL A 552 -19.82 -15.57 -16.55
N TYR A 553 -19.71 -14.28 -16.32
CA TYR A 553 -18.49 -13.63 -15.87
C TYR A 553 -18.66 -13.11 -14.46
N ASP A 554 -17.72 -13.47 -13.60
CA ASP A 554 -17.67 -13.04 -12.20
C ASP A 554 -16.32 -12.36 -11.93
N VAL A 555 -16.36 -11.28 -11.16
CA VAL A 555 -15.19 -10.49 -10.75
C VAL A 555 -14.87 -10.79 -9.29
N TRP A 556 -13.61 -11.09 -9.03
CA TRP A 556 -13.09 -11.34 -7.69
C TRP A 556 -12.22 -10.17 -7.26
N ASP A 557 -12.46 -9.70 -6.03
CA ASP A 557 -11.54 -8.79 -5.37
C ASP A 557 -10.48 -9.60 -4.61
N PRO A 558 -9.22 -9.60 -5.07
CA PRO A 558 -8.18 -10.45 -4.47
C PRO A 558 -7.80 -10.00 -3.05
N LEU A 559 -8.12 -8.77 -2.64
CA LEU A 559 -7.84 -8.26 -1.29
C LEU A 559 -8.95 -8.53 -0.28
N THR A 560 -10.16 -8.83 -0.73
CA THR A 560 -11.29 -9.20 0.15
C THR A 560 -11.71 -10.66 0.01
N GLY A 561 -11.25 -11.34 -1.05
CA GLY A 561 -11.65 -12.70 -1.39
C GLY A 561 -13.10 -12.81 -1.85
N GLN A 562 -13.80 -11.70 -2.04
CA GLN A 562 -15.21 -11.68 -2.42
C GLN A 562 -15.40 -11.77 -3.93
N LYS A 563 -16.47 -12.47 -4.33
CA LYS A 563 -16.90 -12.66 -5.71
C LYS A 563 -18.15 -11.81 -5.98
N TYR A 564 -18.13 -11.10 -7.10
CA TYR A 564 -19.20 -10.22 -7.55
C TYR A 564 -19.62 -10.62 -8.96
N SER A 565 -20.91 -10.61 -9.24
CA SER A 565 -21.38 -10.75 -10.62
C SER A 565 -21.00 -9.49 -11.41
N THR A 566 -20.58 -9.65 -12.67
CA THR A 566 -20.36 -8.51 -13.58
C THR A 566 -21.61 -7.67 -13.81
N CYS A 567 -22.80 -8.22 -13.57
CA CYS A 567 -24.08 -7.50 -13.67
C CYS A 567 -24.44 -6.74 -12.38
N ASP A 568 -23.70 -6.93 -11.29
CA ASP A 568 -24.00 -6.26 -10.03
C ASP A 568 -23.60 -4.78 -10.07
N SER A 569 -24.60 -3.90 -9.93
CA SER A 569 -24.38 -2.45 -9.88
C SER A 569 -23.65 -1.98 -8.61
N PHE A 570 -23.57 -2.83 -7.59
CA PHE A 570 -22.84 -2.57 -6.34
C PHE A 570 -21.44 -3.21 -6.32
N SER A 571 -20.98 -3.76 -7.45
CA SER A 571 -19.61 -4.24 -7.60
C SER A 571 -18.60 -3.15 -7.18
N PRO A 572 -17.56 -3.49 -6.41
CA PRO A 572 -16.52 -2.52 -6.04
C PRO A 572 -15.70 -2.07 -7.26
N VAL A 573 -15.76 -2.80 -8.37
CA VAL A 573 -15.11 -2.44 -9.65
C VAL A 573 -16.07 -1.61 -10.48
N GLN A 574 -15.65 -0.39 -10.80
CA GLN A 574 -16.44 0.56 -11.60
C GLN A 574 -16.14 0.43 -13.08
N GLU A 575 -14.86 0.42 -13.45
CA GLU A 575 -14.43 0.46 -14.85
C GLU A 575 -13.37 -0.58 -15.18
N ALA A 576 -13.40 -1.09 -16.41
CA ALA A 576 -12.50 -2.11 -16.93
C ALA A 576 -11.60 -1.56 -18.04
N TYR A 577 -10.28 -1.64 -17.87
CA TYR A 577 -9.30 -1.08 -18.81
C TYR A 577 -8.60 -2.14 -19.64
N CYS A 578 -8.07 -3.17 -18.99
CA CYS A 578 -7.46 -4.30 -19.70
C CYS A 578 -7.58 -5.61 -18.94
N LEU A 579 -7.47 -6.69 -19.71
CA LEU A 579 -7.39 -8.06 -19.23
C LEU A 579 -6.02 -8.64 -19.57
N ILE A 580 -5.44 -9.40 -18.65
CA ILE A 580 -4.10 -9.98 -18.82
C ILE A 580 -4.12 -11.43 -18.35
N ASN A 581 -3.55 -12.35 -19.13
CA ASN A 581 -3.23 -13.71 -18.70
C ASN A 581 -1.91 -14.17 -19.37
N ALA A 582 -1.59 -15.46 -19.28
CA ALA A 582 -0.41 -16.04 -19.92
C ALA A 582 -0.44 -15.95 -21.46
N GLU A 583 -1.62 -15.88 -22.06
CA GLU A 583 -1.82 -15.93 -23.51
C GLU A 583 -1.77 -14.54 -24.14
N ASN A 584 -2.32 -13.52 -23.47
CA ASN A 584 -2.42 -12.19 -24.05
C ASN A 584 -2.62 -11.04 -23.06
N ILE A 585 -2.51 -9.84 -23.62
CA ILE A 585 -2.93 -8.57 -23.03
C ILE A 585 -4.03 -8.03 -23.92
N TRP A 586 -5.23 -7.80 -23.38
CA TRP A 586 -6.36 -7.25 -24.11
C TRP A 586 -6.70 -5.86 -23.59
N LEU A 587 -6.56 -4.84 -24.44
CA LEU A 587 -7.04 -3.49 -24.16
C LEU A 587 -8.54 -3.42 -24.44
N ASN A 588 -9.33 -2.92 -23.49
CA ASN A 588 -10.74 -2.63 -23.72
C ASN A 588 -10.86 -1.42 -24.68
N VAL A 589 -11.42 -1.64 -25.87
CA VAL A 589 -11.63 -0.61 -26.90
C VAL A 589 -13.10 -0.25 -27.09
N GLN A 590 -13.99 -0.79 -26.25
CA GLN A 590 -15.43 -0.50 -26.27
C GLN A 590 -15.70 0.97 -25.94
N TYR A 591 -16.87 1.51 -26.33
CA TYR A 591 -17.26 2.86 -25.93
C TYR A 591 -17.50 2.97 -24.42
N GLU A 592 -18.27 2.02 -23.88
CA GLU A 592 -18.52 1.90 -22.45
C GLU A 592 -17.34 1.24 -21.75
N LYS A 593 -16.93 1.81 -20.61
CA LYS A 593 -15.90 1.25 -19.73
C LYS A 593 -16.46 0.70 -18.43
N SER A 594 -17.74 0.93 -18.14
CA SER A 594 -18.38 0.48 -16.91
C SER A 594 -18.55 -1.04 -16.89
N VAL A 595 -18.22 -1.67 -15.75
CA VAL A 595 -18.25 -3.14 -15.60
C VAL A 595 -19.60 -3.76 -16.02
N PRO A 596 -20.77 -3.28 -15.56
CA PRO A 596 -22.07 -3.84 -15.97
C PRO A 596 -22.43 -3.67 -17.45
N ARG A 597 -21.73 -2.78 -18.16
CA ARG A 597 -21.96 -2.49 -19.59
C ARG A 597 -20.87 -3.05 -20.50
N THR A 598 -19.83 -3.65 -19.92
CA THR A 598 -18.69 -4.19 -20.66
C THR A 598 -19.05 -5.56 -21.22
N ARG A 599 -18.79 -5.78 -22.51
CA ARG A 599 -18.84 -7.13 -23.11
C ARG A 599 -17.53 -7.84 -22.84
N TRP A 600 -17.59 -9.03 -22.23
CA TRP A 600 -16.41 -9.73 -21.70
C TRP A 600 -15.82 -10.81 -22.61
N ASP A 601 -16.42 -11.03 -23.78
CA ASP A 601 -15.89 -11.98 -24.76
C ASP A 601 -14.63 -11.42 -25.46
N VAL A 602 -13.47 -11.85 -24.99
CA VAL A 602 -12.15 -11.45 -25.51
C VAL A 602 -11.86 -11.90 -26.94
N THR A 603 -12.70 -12.78 -27.51
CA THR A 603 -12.56 -13.19 -28.93
C THR A 603 -13.05 -12.12 -29.90
N GLN A 604 -13.85 -11.16 -29.41
CA GLN A 604 -14.40 -10.07 -30.22
C GLN A 604 -13.39 -8.94 -30.36
N SER A 605 -12.66 -8.88 -31.48
CA SER A 605 -11.64 -7.82 -31.72
C SER A 605 -12.20 -6.39 -31.78
N ARG A 606 -13.51 -6.24 -31.99
CA ARG A 606 -14.22 -4.95 -31.88
C ARG A 606 -14.32 -4.41 -30.46
N ASP A 607 -14.20 -5.30 -29.47
CA ASP A 607 -14.39 -5.01 -28.06
C ASP A 607 -13.04 -5.03 -27.32
N TRP A 608 -12.17 -5.96 -27.70
CA TRP A 608 -10.88 -6.20 -27.08
C TRP A 608 -9.78 -6.19 -28.13
N ASN A 609 -8.85 -5.25 -28.02
CA ASN A 609 -7.66 -5.20 -28.87
C ASN A 609 -6.55 -6.04 -28.23
N PRO A 610 -6.14 -7.18 -28.82
CA PRO A 610 -5.07 -8.01 -28.27
C PRO A 610 -3.68 -7.45 -28.60
N ALA A 611 -2.73 -7.61 -27.67
CA ALA A 611 -1.32 -7.28 -27.90
C ALA A 611 -0.59 -8.36 -28.70
N PHE A 612 -1.04 -9.61 -28.66
CA PHE A 612 -0.42 -10.71 -29.38
C PHE A 612 -1.41 -11.37 -30.34
N GLY A 613 -0.89 -11.92 -31.43
CA GLY A 613 -1.69 -12.53 -32.48
C GLY A 613 -0.81 -13.15 -33.55
N ARG A 614 -1.27 -13.12 -34.80
CA ARG A 614 -0.57 -13.78 -35.92
C ARG A 614 0.86 -13.27 -36.17
N TYR A 615 1.11 -11.98 -35.91
CA TYR A 615 2.38 -11.32 -36.23
C TYR A 615 3.39 -11.33 -35.09
N GLN A 616 2.90 -11.35 -33.85
CA GLN A 616 3.73 -11.37 -32.66
C GLN A 616 3.08 -12.29 -31.63
N ALA A 617 3.78 -13.37 -31.28
CA ALA A 617 3.32 -14.31 -30.26
C ALA A 617 3.67 -13.80 -28.85
N ALA A 618 2.86 -14.20 -27.88
CA ALA A 618 3.18 -14.02 -26.47
C ALA A 618 4.42 -14.86 -26.07
N PRO A 619 5.17 -14.44 -25.04
CA PRO A 619 6.23 -15.26 -24.46
C PRO A 619 5.70 -16.64 -24.04
N THR A 620 6.49 -17.69 -24.27
CA THR A 620 6.10 -19.06 -23.89
C THR A 620 6.20 -19.27 -22.38
N ALA A 621 5.50 -20.29 -21.87
CA ALA A 621 5.54 -20.67 -20.46
C ALA A 621 6.96 -21.00 -19.95
N ALA A 622 7.85 -21.50 -20.83
CA ALA A 622 9.26 -21.74 -20.52
C ALA A 622 10.04 -20.46 -20.19
N GLY A 623 9.49 -19.30 -20.52
CA GLY A 623 10.02 -17.99 -20.19
C GLY A 623 9.31 -17.30 -19.02
N SER A 624 8.46 -18.00 -18.26
CA SER A 624 7.80 -17.40 -17.10
C SER A 624 8.81 -16.97 -16.05
N VAL A 625 8.54 -15.85 -15.38
CA VAL A 625 9.29 -15.45 -14.16
C VAL A 625 8.71 -16.09 -12.90
N GLN A 626 7.50 -16.68 -12.99
CA GLN A 626 6.94 -17.47 -11.89
C GLN A 626 7.70 -18.79 -11.75
N PRO A 627 7.96 -19.23 -10.50
CA PRO A 627 8.64 -20.48 -10.26
C PRO A 627 7.78 -21.68 -10.71
N ASP A 628 8.45 -22.79 -11.02
CA ASP A 628 7.82 -24.07 -11.37
C ASP A 628 7.07 -24.68 -10.18
N THR A 629 7.64 -24.50 -8.99
CA THR A 629 7.15 -25.04 -7.72
C THR A 629 7.25 -23.97 -6.63
N VAL A 630 6.30 -23.99 -5.70
CA VAL A 630 6.30 -23.12 -4.52
C VAL A 630 6.29 -24.02 -3.30
N ASP A 631 7.30 -23.87 -2.44
CA ASP A 631 7.41 -24.63 -1.21
C ASP A 631 6.62 -23.92 -0.12
N TYR A 632 5.48 -24.51 0.25
CA TYR A 632 4.64 -23.98 1.31
C TYR A 632 5.18 -24.41 2.67
N THR A 633 5.44 -23.44 3.56
CA THR A 633 5.76 -23.80 4.95
C THR A 633 4.47 -24.21 5.68
N PRO A 634 4.51 -25.26 6.53
CA PRO A 634 3.35 -25.70 7.27
C PRO A 634 2.75 -24.58 8.14
N ALA A 635 1.46 -24.71 8.45
CA ALA A 635 0.77 -23.78 9.34
C ALA A 635 1.42 -23.78 10.74
N ALA A 636 1.77 -22.59 11.24
CA ALA A 636 2.45 -22.41 12.52
C ALA A 636 1.45 -22.46 13.71
N ILE A 637 0.87 -23.63 13.97
CA ILE A 637 -0.24 -23.80 14.93
C ILE A 637 0.14 -23.38 16.35
N ALA A 638 1.33 -23.76 16.83
CA ALA A 638 1.77 -23.44 18.18
C ALA A 638 1.98 -21.92 18.37
N ASP A 639 2.68 -21.28 17.43
CA ASP A 639 2.92 -19.84 17.47
C ASP A 639 1.63 -19.03 17.33
N ALA A 640 0.68 -19.51 16.52
CA ALA A 640 -0.63 -18.87 16.36
C ALA A 640 -1.44 -18.89 17.67
N ARG A 641 -1.36 -19.96 18.46
CA ARG A 641 -1.98 -20.02 19.80
C ARG A 641 -1.34 -19.02 20.77
N LEU A 642 -0.02 -18.93 20.79
CA LEU A 642 0.69 -17.93 21.62
C LEU A 642 0.31 -16.49 21.23
N LEU A 643 0.24 -16.21 19.93
CA LEU A 643 -0.21 -14.92 19.42
C LEU A 643 -1.66 -14.64 19.79
N GLN A 644 -2.55 -15.63 19.70
CA GLN A 644 -3.95 -15.50 20.10
C GLN A 644 -4.10 -15.07 21.57
N ASP A 645 -3.41 -15.74 22.48
CA ASP A 645 -3.46 -15.43 23.92
C ASP A 645 -2.88 -14.03 24.23
N LYS A 646 -1.79 -13.67 23.53
CA LYS A 646 -1.19 -12.33 23.61
C LYS A 646 -2.16 -11.25 23.12
N LEU A 647 -2.77 -11.44 21.96
CA LEU A 647 -3.73 -10.49 21.37
C LEU A 647 -4.96 -10.32 22.27
N GLU A 648 -5.53 -11.42 22.78
CA GLU A 648 -6.70 -11.36 23.67
C GLU A 648 -6.37 -10.58 24.96
N THR A 649 -5.18 -10.77 25.51
CA THR A 649 -4.71 -10.03 26.69
C THR A 649 -4.49 -8.56 26.39
N THR A 650 -3.81 -8.23 25.30
CA THR A 650 -3.55 -6.85 24.86
C THR A 650 -4.84 -6.09 24.61
N LEU A 651 -5.80 -6.69 23.90
CA LEU A 651 -7.08 -6.05 23.58
C LEU A 651 -7.95 -5.83 24.82
N ARG A 652 -7.98 -6.78 25.76
CA ARG A 652 -8.69 -6.59 27.05
C ARG A 652 -8.07 -5.46 27.86
N ASN A 653 -6.74 -5.42 27.96
CA ASN A 653 -6.02 -4.37 28.68
C ASN A 653 -6.23 -3.00 28.02
N ALA A 654 -6.24 -2.93 26.69
CA ALA A 654 -6.55 -1.72 25.94
C ALA A 654 -7.99 -1.23 26.25
N MET A 655 -8.98 -2.12 26.22
CA MET A 655 -10.36 -1.78 26.58
C MET A 655 -10.49 -1.28 28.02
N MET A 656 -9.82 -1.91 28.99
CA MET A 656 -9.77 -1.41 30.37
C MET A 656 -9.13 -0.02 30.45
N LYS A 657 -8.03 0.22 29.71
CA LYS A 657 -7.33 1.50 29.67
C LYS A 657 -8.19 2.62 29.07
N TRP A 658 -8.99 2.32 28.05
CA TRP A 658 -9.91 3.29 27.45
C TRP A 658 -11.07 3.67 28.39
N ARG A 659 -11.48 2.78 29.29
CA ARG A 659 -12.61 2.97 30.23
C ARG A 659 -12.17 3.55 31.58
N VAL A 660 -11.54 4.72 31.56
CA VAL A 660 -10.97 5.34 32.78
C VAL A 660 -12.01 5.60 33.88
N LYS A 661 -13.26 5.93 33.50
CA LYS A 661 -14.32 6.33 34.44
C LYS A 661 -15.23 5.18 34.91
N SER A 662 -15.13 4.00 34.31
CA SER A 662 -16.10 2.92 34.53
C SER A 662 -15.42 1.57 34.65
N LYS A 663 -15.87 0.74 35.61
CA LYS A 663 -15.36 -0.62 35.74
C LYS A 663 -15.66 -1.42 34.46
N THR A 664 -14.70 -2.23 34.03
CA THR A 664 -14.88 -3.19 32.95
C THR A 664 -15.08 -4.57 33.55
N VAL A 665 -16.30 -5.10 33.47
CA VAL A 665 -16.66 -6.45 33.96
C VAL A 665 -16.65 -7.41 32.78
N TRP A 666 -16.00 -8.57 32.94
CA TRP A 666 -15.89 -9.58 31.88
C TRP A 666 -16.80 -10.78 32.15
N ASN A 667 -17.74 -11.05 31.25
CA ASN A 667 -18.63 -12.21 31.33
C ASN A 667 -17.91 -13.46 30.81
N ARG A 668 -17.45 -14.31 31.75
CA ARG A 668 -16.66 -15.51 31.43
C ARG A 668 -17.43 -16.56 30.64
N TYR A 669 -18.74 -16.71 30.91
CA TYR A 669 -19.56 -17.69 30.22
C TYR A 669 -19.74 -17.30 28.74
N CYS A 670 -20.09 -16.04 28.47
CA CYS A 670 -20.17 -15.52 27.11
C CYS A 670 -18.82 -15.66 26.37
N ILE A 671 -17.68 -15.32 27.01
CA ILE A 671 -16.35 -15.54 26.40
C ILE A 671 -16.13 -16.99 25.98
N SER A 672 -16.53 -17.96 26.83
CA SER A 672 -16.42 -19.40 26.51
C SER A 672 -17.26 -19.78 25.28
N VAL A 673 -18.49 -19.28 25.19
CA VAL A 673 -19.37 -19.47 24.03
C VAL A 673 -18.73 -18.86 22.79
N LEU A 674 -18.31 -17.58 22.83
CA LEU A 674 -17.72 -16.89 21.68
C LEU A 674 -16.47 -17.61 21.14
N ARG A 675 -15.61 -18.16 22.00
CA ARG A 675 -14.43 -18.94 21.58
C ARG A 675 -14.78 -20.18 20.76
N LYS A 676 -15.91 -20.84 21.03
CA LYS A 676 -16.39 -21.98 20.23
C LYS A 676 -16.91 -21.55 18.85
N ILE A 677 -17.39 -20.32 18.72
CA ILE A 677 -18.00 -19.79 17.50
C ILE A 677 -16.93 -19.39 16.47
N LEU A 678 -15.84 -18.77 16.92
CA LEU A 678 -14.86 -18.15 16.03
C LEU A 678 -14.24 -19.08 14.96
N PRO A 679 -13.87 -20.34 15.26
CA PRO A 679 -13.38 -21.26 14.23
C PRO A 679 -14.42 -21.59 13.15
N ASN A 680 -15.70 -21.63 13.52
CA ASN A 680 -16.78 -21.91 12.56
C ASN A 680 -16.98 -20.73 11.62
N LEU A 681 -16.87 -19.49 12.12
CA LEU A 681 -16.92 -18.29 11.29
C LEU A 681 -15.84 -18.27 10.21
N GLU A 682 -14.63 -18.78 10.48
CA GLU A 682 -13.59 -18.92 9.44
C GLU A 682 -14.00 -19.92 8.36
N ARG A 683 -14.51 -21.10 8.73
CA ARG A 683 -14.96 -22.12 7.77
C ARG A 683 -16.14 -21.63 6.90
N GLU A 684 -17.05 -20.87 7.49
CA GLU A 684 -18.18 -20.25 6.77
C GLU A 684 -17.75 -19.22 5.72
N THR A 685 -16.51 -18.70 5.76
CA THR A 685 -16.06 -17.68 4.79
C THR A 685 -15.93 -18.23 3.37
N TRP A 686 -15.63 -19.51 3.19
CA TRP A 686 -15.39 -20.15 1.89
C TRP A 686 -16.32 -21.31 1.54
N ASN A 687 -17.21 -21.74 2.44
CA ASN A 687 -18.27 -22.72 2.16
C ASN A 687 -19.48 -22.15 1.37
N GLY A 688 -19.31 -20.98 0.71
CA GLY A 688 -20.30 -20.43 -0.21
C GLY A 688 -21.65 -20.01 0.39
N GLY A 689 -21.75 -19.85 1.72
CA GLY A 689 -23.03 -19.51 2.37
C GLY A 689 -24.16 -20.54 2.12
N CYS A 690 -23.81 -21.75 1.68
CA CYS A 690 -24.79 -22.80 1.43
C CYS A 690 -25.47 -23.18 2.76
N LYS A 691 -26.80 -23.13 2.74
CA LYS A 691 -27.71 -23.28 3.88
C LYS A 691 -27.79 -24.69 4.46
N ASP A 692 -26.94 -25.63 4.01
CA ASP A 692 -26.92 -27.00 4.53
C ASP A 692 -25.95 -27.13 5.71
N ILE A 693 -26.06 -26.22 6.67
CA ILE A 693 -25.45 -26.42 7.99
C ILE A 693 -26.34 -27.44 8.70
N THR A 694 -25.82 -28.64 8.88
CA THR A 694 -26.54 -29.70 9.58
C THR A 694 -26.91 -29.27 11.01
N PRO A 695 -28.05 -29.71 11.58
CA PRO A 695 -28.49 -29.32 12.92
C PRO A 695 -27.48 -29.59 14.05
N ALA A 696 -26.50 -30.47 13.82
CA ALA A 696 -25.43 -30.79 14.76
C ALA A 696 -24.40 -29.65 14.94
N GLU A 697 -24.21 -28.81 13.93
CA GLU A 697 -23.29 -27.65 14.00
C GLU A 697 -23.92 -26.44 14.70
N ASN A 698 -25.24 -26.43 14.93
CA ASN A 698 -25.98 -25.34 15.58
C ASN A 698 -25.86 -25.29 17.12
N GLY A 699 -25.07 -26.17 17.75
CA GLY A 699 -24.97 -26.24 19.22
C GLY A 699 -24.54 -24.91 19.87
N TYR A 700 -23.63 -24.16 19.24
CA TYR A 700 -23.21 -22.85 19.74
C TYR A 700 -24.24 -21.74 19.50
N LEU A 701 -25.04 -21.82 18.42
CA LEU A 701 -26.14 -20.89 18.18
C LEU A 701 -27.24 -21.08 19.23
N ALA A 702 -27.48 -22.32 19.68
CA ALA A 702 -28.38 -22.60 20.80
C ALA A 702 -27.84 -22.04 22.14
N GLU A 703 -26.54 -22.22 22.45
CA GLU A 703 -25.89 -21.60 23.63
C GLU A 703 -26.00 -20.06 23.59
N LEU A 704 -25.82 -19.46 22.42
CA LEU A 704 -25.92 -18.02 22.22
C LEU A 704 -27.38 -17.52 22.25
N GLN A 705 -28.34 -18.32 21.78
CA GLN A 705 -29.78 -18.04 21.93
C GLN A 705 -30.20 -18.03 23.41
N HIS A 706 -29.70 -18.98 24.21
CA HIS A 706 -29.97 -19.00 25.66
C HIS A 706 -29.46 -17.72 26.36
N LEU A 707 -28.29 -17.21 25.94
CA LEU A 707 -27.79 -15.90 26.40
C LEU A 707 -28.68 -14.73 25.95
N LEU A 708 -29.20 -14.76 24.73
CA LEU A 708 -30.09 -13.71 24.20
C LEU A 708 -31.46 -13.66 24.89
N VAL A 709 -31.90 -14.75 25.51
CA VAL A 709 -33.13 -14.79 26.32
C VAL A 709 -32.93 -14.08 27.66
N SER A 710 -31.80 -14.34 28.34
CA SER A 710 -31.52 -13.79 29.67
C SER A 710 -30.93 -12.37 29.64
N HIS A 711 -30.24 -12.01 28.55
CA HIS A 711 -29.54 -10.74 28.42
C HIS A 711 -29.94 -10.01 27.13
N LYS A 712 -30.02 -8.69 27.19
CA LYS A 712 -29.93 -7.83 26.01
C LYS A 712 -28.45 -7.79 25.61
N MET A 713 -28.15 -8.30 24.43
CA MET A 713 -26.77 -8.45 23.96
C MET A 713 -26.59 -7.74 22.62
N CYS A 714 -25.51 -6.97 22.52
CA CYS A 714 -25.05 -6.32 21.30
C CYS A 714 -23.60 -6.73 21.08
N GLY A 715 -23.23 -7.08 19.85
CA GLY A 715 -21.88 -7.55 19.58
C GLY A 715 -21.71 -8.07 18.17
N PHE A 716 -20.45 -8.23 17.77
CA PHE A 716 -20.07 -8.55 16.41
C PHE A 716 -18.68 -9.17 16.32
N PRO A 717 -18.47 -10.06 15.33
CA PRO A 717 -17.13 -10.49 14.94
C PRO A 717 -16.46 -9.49 13.99
N ILE A 718 -15.17 -9.27 14.19
CA ILE A 718 -14.25 -8.57 13.28
C ILE A 718 -13.28 -9.61 12.73
N ASN A 719 -13.10 -9.63 11.41
CA ASN A 719 -12.07 -10.42 10.75
C ASN A 719 -11.08 -9.53 10.00
N ARG A 720 -9.77 -9.75 10.21
CA ARG A 720 -8.69 -9.05 9.53
C ARG A 720 -7.49 -9.99 9.28
N PRO A 721 -6.74 -9.77 8.18
CA PRO A 721 -5.39 -10.34 8.06
C PRO A 721 -4.50 -9.80 9.18
N TYR A 722 -3.61 -10.65 9.70
CA TYR A 722 -2.64 -10.18 10.70
C TYR A 722 -1.53 -9.35 10.05
N CYS A 723 -1.44 -8.06 10.40
CA CYS A 723 -0.35 -7.17 10.00
C CYS A 723 0.57 -6.83 11.17
N ASN A 724 -0.02 -6.25 12.22
CA ASN A 724 0.60 -5.91 13.49
C ASN A 724 -0.51 -5.84 14.57
N THR A 725 -0.11 -5.68 15.82
CA THR A 725 -1.04 -5.67 16.95
C THR A 725 -1.78 -4.33 17.05
N GLU A 726 -1.14 -3.22 16.68
CA GLU A 726 -1.66 -1.86 16.77
C GLU A 726 -2.87 -1.67 15.87
N VAL A 727 -2.83 -2.15 14.62
CA VAL A 727 -3.96 -2.04 13.68
C VAL A 727 -5.20 -2.78 14.20
N LEU A 728 -5.01 -3.89 14.93
CA LEU A 728 -6.13 -4.61 15.55
C LEU A 728 -6.70 -3.85 16.74
N VAL A 729 -5.83 -3.23 17.56
CA VAL A 729 -6.23 -2.38 18.69
C VAL A 729 -7.03 -1.18 18.18
N ASP A 730 -6.53 -0.49 17.15
CA ASP A 730 -7.20 0.65 16.52
C ASP A 730 -8.54 0.25 15.90
N ALA A 731 -8.60 -0.91 15.22
CA ALA A 731 -9.83 -1.43 14.66
C ALA A 731 -10.89 -1.67 15.75
N VAL A 732 -10.50 -2.28 16.88
CA VAL A 732 -11.41 -2.48 18.02
C VAL A 732 -11.81 -1.15 18.67
N GLN A 733 -10.88 -0.22 18.84
CA GLN A 733 -11.16 1.11 19.39
C GLN A 733 -12.16 1.87 18.54
N SER A 734 -12.00 1.82 17.21
CA SER A 734 -12.84 2.52 16.24
C SER A 734 -14.31 2.11 16.30
N THR A 735 -14.62 0.94 16.86
CA THR A 735 -16.01 0.44 16.99
C THR A 735 -16.79 1.12 18.10
N GLY A 736 -16.13 1.90 18.97
CA GLY A 736 -16.79 2.65 20.04
C GLY A 736 -17.43 1.81 21.15
N MET A 737 -17.30 0.49 21.15
CA MET A 737 -17.90 -0.40 22.17
C MET A 737 -17.44 -0.08 23.60
N HIS A 738 -16.21 0.41 23.74
CA HIS A 738 -15.67 0.84 25.03
C HIS A 738 -16.36 2.09 25.59
N LEU A 739 -17.21 2.77 24.81
CA LEU A 739 -17.93 4.00 25.20
C LEU A 739 -19.31 3.70 25.79
N ASN A 740 -19.65 2.42 26.01
CA ASN A 740 -20.91 2.04 26.68
C ASN A 740 -20.83 2.34 28.19
N GLU A 741 -21.50 3.39 28.65
CA GLU A 741 -21.45 3.86 30.05
C GLU A 741 -22.52 3.21 30.96
N ASN A 742 -23.21 2.16 30.50
CA ASN A 742 -24.22 1.49 31.32
C ASN A 742 -23.59 0.85 32.58
N PRO A 743 -24.09 1.12 33.80
CA PRO A 743 -23.49 0.61 35.03
C PRO A 743 -23.59 -0.91 35.18
N LEU A 744 -24.56 -1.55 34.51
CA LEU A 744 -24.79 -3.00 34.53
C LEU A 744 -24.19 -3.72 33.32
N VAL A 745 -23.39 -3.03 32.49
CA VAL A 745 -22.82 -3.65 31.30
C VAL A 745 -21.71 -4.63 31.67
N GLU A 746 -21.79 -5.80 31.07
CA GLU A 746 -20.71 -6.78 31.04
C GLU A 746 -20.17 -6.90 29.63
N PHE A 747 -18.87 -7.10 29.49
CA PHE A 747 -18.20 -7.27 28.20
C PHE A 747 -17.74 -8.72 28.01
N ALA A 748 -17.71 -9.15 26.76
CA ALA A 748 -17.08 -10.39 26.35
C ALA A 748 -16.19 -10.11 25.13
N LEU A 749 -14.93 -10.55 25.21
CA LEU A 749 -13.96 -10.46 24.13
C LEU A 749 -13.27 -11.81 24.00
N ALA A 750 -13.35 -12.39 22.81
CA ALA A 750 -12.65 -13.61 22.43
C ALA A 750 -11.84 -13.37 21.15
N VAL A 751 -10.65 -13.96 21.07
CA VAL A 751 -9.80 -13.91 19.87
C VAL A 751 -9.55 -15.32 19.37
N TYR A 752 -9.54 -15.48 18.05
CA TYR A 752 -9.11 -16.69 17.38
C TYR A 752 -8.15 -16.34 16.25
N VAL A 753 -6.98 -16.99 16.23
CA VAL A 753 -5.99 -16.84 15.16
C VAL A 753 -5.95 -18.14 14.38
N HIS A 754 -6.48 -18.12 13.15
CA HIS A 754 -6.43 -19.27 12.25
C HIS A 754 -5.12 -19.26 11.44
N PRO A 755 -4.26 -20.28 11.57
CA PRO A 755 -3.01 -20.35 10.83
C PRO A 755 -3.19 -21.03 9.47
N TYR A 756 -2.78 -20.34 8.42
CA TYR A 756 -2.61 -20.91 7.08
C TYR A 756 -1.12 -21.20 6.80
N PRO A 757 -0.80 -21.93 5.71
CA PRO A 757 0.59 -22.08 5.25
C PRO A 757 1.30 -20.74 5.05
N ASN A 758 2.63 -20.76 5.08
CA ASN A 758 3.48 -19.56 4.91
C ASN A 758 3.24 -18.48 5.96
N GLN A 759 2.77 -18.85 7.16
CA GLN A 759 2.44 -17.89 8.22
C GLN A 759 1.40 -16.83 7.79
N VAL A 760 0.55 -17.14 6.82
CA VAL A 760 -0.64 -16.32 6.53
C VAL A 760 -1.64 -16.54 7.66
N LEU A 761 -2.22 -15.48 8.21
CA LEU A 761 -3.04 -15.57 9.44
C LEU A 761 -4.34 -14.81 9.28
N SER A 762 -5.45 -15.47 9.60
CA SER A 762 -6.76 -14.84 9.77
C SER A 762 -7.03 -14.61 11.25
N VAL A 763 -7.21 -13.35 11.65
CA VAL A 763 -7.51 -12.99 13.03
C VAL A 763 -8.98 -12.64 13.15
N TRP A 764 -9.67 -13.36 14.03
CA TRP A 764 -11.04 -13.08 14.44
C TRP A 764 -11.07 -12.51 15.84
N ILE A 765 -11.80 -11.42 16.02
CA ILE A 765 -12.06 -10.81 17.32
C ILE A 765 -13.58 -10.72 17.46
N TYR A 766 -14.15 -11.40 18.45
CA TYR A 766 -15.57 -11.26 18.77
C TYR A 766 -15.73 -10.37 19.99
N LEU A 767 -16.38 -9.23 19.81
CA LEU A 767 -16.70 -8.30 20.88
C LEU A 767 -18.20 -8.28 21.15
N ALA A 768 -18.59 -8.34 22.42
CA ALA A 768 -19.98 -8.20 22.84
C ALA A 768 -20.10 -7.41 24.15
N SER A 769 -21.20 -6.68 24.27
CA SER A 769 -21.72 -6.10 25.50
C SER A 769 -23.04 -6.76 25.86
N LEU A 770 -23.20 -7.14 27.13
CA LEU A 770 -24.37 -7.79 27.68
C LEU A 770 -24.95 -6.92 28.78
N GLN A 771 -26.27 -6.89 28.84
CA GLN A 771 -27.03 -6.29 29.93
C GLN A 771 -28.10 -7.28 30.36
N PRO A 772 -28.26 -7.59 31.65
CA PRO A 772 -29.35 -8.46 32.12
C PRO A 772 -30.71 -7.90 31.68
N ARG A 773 -31.60 -8.75 31.15
CA ARG A 773 -33.01 -8.37 30.97
C ARG A 773 -33.68 -8.39 32.34
N ARG A 774 -34.44 -7.34 32.66
CA ARG A 774 -35.29 -7.30 33.86
C ARG A 774 -36.55 -8.12 33.65
#